data_AF-A0A815L3L8-F1
#
_entry.id   AF-A0A815L3L8-F1
#
_cell.length_a   1.000
_cell.length_b   1.000
_cell.length_c   1.000
_cell.angle_alpha   90.00
_cell.angle_beta   90.00
_cell.angle_gamma   90.00
#
_symmetry.space_group_name_H-M   'P 1'
#
loop_
_entity.id
_entity.type
_entity.pdbx_description
1 polymer ?
#
loop_
_entity_poly.entity_id
_entity_poly.type
_entity_poly.pdbx_seq_one_letter_code
_entity_poly.pdbx_strand_id
1 'polypeptide(L)'
;MFRVLLFFSIFSFISLIDIKNFIPFGLEHNDKIFEKEITNITDPISISVRYSFFNTYYDTIRISSNGLIVFGNNSCLLSFKTSDQHPFDDLVCIAPYWIDTNLTYDTISNIFYREILLKTEPNTLYDITKILRNGFPKLAAQRMLWAFVITWYELPDNKNDINRNTYQVILTTNGFYSFSLFTYHQLQWSQGLSGNHAQIGFNAGDQINYYRLKRSLSPEIINIVNESNIGIPGQFIFHTTGNISDVQCETSTGLQISPFRGSIYGGYEIRLHGICFNQSHYEIHIDDHIVDDCRILNSLYIVCTMPMLMDSGKIKIELFNQETNELIDSTDFLGHVPEDHGELILSNYINLTQQIADPNNDELILHFQSNSITQKYLFRIIIYDYATQLSSDNQTLYNRTRQRIDLGLGYLNLSAINNLTIRYDTIFSVTTDPTDRVHALQISFEIEQTKGWLRSALFVGAKIFTAATTLNAAYCPAWLLMQSDPLKYIEQVPVCPCQVPIEPWIDEYMGFRIDEGCDARKPVEETCAYHKSARGCYRKRSDISWAGAQCCYDEQGKFIEHGKDGAGTLDVISPDANSWYGKSLNFFGHFFSDFLSYWSCCRSLLISETLCKAYYDYRPAGRCENMEIESIEKHGDPYFVTLNGSSYTFQGQGEYTLLSLPEFNGQEVQIRLASNDENVNKTVGIVAFVIGFLKDKKRVQFELFPTHQHLEIRIDTRLIELPHEEFGVSVLIYEDEYVKIKRKINGAFKISFPGSHFRFRATIRPTYDFFDLETLLEREKFNKLSTPSYGLLGDLYGLMYPNGTRILINESNENTLFEYGQSWRVSRNTSLFYYLNDDINHQFSVFEQNLEETNKMTLVQSNCNNDLLQEQEHCTQDISQIDSNELNEDNSHDLYRSDQHHWESLTVTIAADVIPQKKSNSAIHYTYSYSNLFILFLYFFL
;
A
#
# COMPACT_ATOMS: atom_id res chain seq x y z
N MET A 1 -44.30 23.86 35.32
CA MET A 1 -43.31 23.67 36.41
C MET A 1 -43.13 22.17 36.62
N PHE A 2 -42.30 21.53 35.80
CA PHE A 2 -41.81 20.16 35.99
C PHE A 2 -40.35 20.17 35.50
N ARG A 3 -39.42 19.99 36.44
CA ARG A 3 -37.98 19.87 36.17
C ARG A 3 -37.70 18.42 35.78
N VAL A 4 -37.18 18.19 34.57
CA VAL A 4 -36.51 16.93 34.23
C VAL A 4 -35.01 17.19 34.34
N LEU A 5 -34.38 16.60 35.35
CA LEU A 5 -32.94 16.57 35.54
C LEU A 5 -32.36 15.52 34.58
N LEU A 6 -31.64 15.98 33.55
CA LEU A 6 -30.75 15.14 32.76
C LEU A 6 -29.49 14.87 33.59
N PHE A 7 -29.38 13.67 34.13
CA PHE A 7 -28.12 13.13 34.64
C PHE A 7 -27.24 12.80 33.43
N PHE A 8 -26.23 13.63 33.15
CA PHE A 8 -25.09 13.23 32.35
C PHE A 8 -24.25 12.26 33.21
N SER A 9 -24.41 10.96 33.01
CA SER A 9 -23.40 10.00 33.43
C SER A 9 -22.22 10.15 32.47
N ILE A 10 -21.17 10.84 32.92
CA ILE A 10 -19.86 10.76 32.29
C ILE A 10 -19.35 9.35 32.60
N PHE A 11 -19.65 8.39 31.74
CA PHE A 11 -18.87 7.15 31.69
C PHE A 11 -17.52 7.53 31.09
N SER A 12 -16.53 7.78 31.94
CA SER A 12 -15.13 7.62 31.56
C SER A 12 -14.94 6.15 31.19
N PHE A 13 -14.99 5.83 29.89
CA PHE A 13 -14.62 4.53 29.36
C PHE A 13 -13.20 4.24 29.82
N ILE A 14 -13.04 3.28 30.74
CA ILE A 14 -11.74 2.71 31.06
C ILE A 14 -11.36 1.84 29.86
N SER A 15 -10.45 2.32 29.02
CA SER A 15 -9.93 1.54 27.90
C SER A 15 -8.84 0.60 28.42
N LEU A 16 -9.23 -0.55 28.97
CA LEU A 16 -8.28 -1.64 29.21
C LEU A 16 -7.83 -2.20 27.85
N ILE A 17 -6.52 -2.45 27.70
CA ILE A 17 -6.00 -3.17 26.53
C ILE A 17 -6.60 -4.58 26.56
N ASP A 18 -7.47 -4.96 25.64
CA ASP A 18 -7.93 -6.35 25.50
C ASP A 18 -6.73 -7.28 25.25
N ILE A 19 -6.70 -8.49 25.83
CA ILE A 19 -5.68 -9.55 25.58
C ILE A 19 -5.47 -9.76 24.08
N LYS A 20 -6.51 -9.54 23.26
CA LYS A 20 -6.42 -9.60 21.80
C LYS A 20 -5.43 -8.62 21.16
N ASN A 21 -4.99 -7.58 21.89
CA ASN A 21 -3.99 -6.62 21.42
C ASN A 21 -2.54 -7.03 21.74
N PHE A 22 -2.33 -8.18 22.39
CA PHE A 22 -0.99 -8.74 22.60
C PHE A 22 -0.50 -9.37 21.30
N ILE A 23 0.82 -9.50 21.14
CA ILE A 23 1.36 -10.42 20.14
C ILE A 23 0.84 -11.82 20.47
N PRO A 24 0.28 -12.57 19.51
CA PRO A 24 -0.30 -13.89 19.77
C PRO A 24 0.68 -14.80 20.50
N PHE A 25 0.21 -15.45 21.56
CA PHE A 25 1.01 -16.24 22.49
C PHE A 25 0.23 -17.50 22.91
N GLY A 26 0.94 -18.50 23.40
CA GLY A 26 0.39 -19.81 23.76
C GLY A 26 0.99 -20.96 22.95
N LEU A 27 0.67 -22.19 23.34
CA LEU A 27 1.18 -23.39 22.68
C LEU A 27 0.74 -23.50 21.21
N GLU A 28 -0.45 -22.96 20.90
CA GLU A 28 -0.98 -22.84 19.54
C GLU A 28 -0.14 -21.95 18.62
N HIS A 29 0.73 -21.10 19.20
CA HIS A 29 1.67 -20.22 18.51
C HIS A 29 3.12 -20.70 18.62
N ASN A 30 3.33 -21.98 18.99
CA ASN A 30 4.63 -22.61 19.20
C ASN A 30 5.47 -21.99 20.33
N ASP A 31 4.82 -21.34 21.30
CA ASP A 31 5.52 -20.85 22.48
C ASP A 31 6.00 -22.01 23.35
N LYS A 32 7.14 -21.81 24.02
CA LYS A 32 7.58 -22.67 25.11
C LYS A 32 6.89 -22.24 26.41
N ILE A 33 6.61 -23.21 27.27
CA ILE A 33 6.10 -22.96 28.62
C ILE A 33 7.25 -23.02 29.62
N PHE A 34 7.27 -22.05 30.53
CA PHE A 34 8.18 -22.02 31.67
C PHE A 34 7.84 -23.11 32.71
N GLU A 35 8.84 -23.90 33.10
CA GLU A 35 8.71 -25.01 34.05
C GLU A 35 8.70 -24.55 35.53
N LYS A 36 7.61 -23.87 35.92
CA LYS A 36 7.46 -23.25 37.26
C LYS A 36 7.47 -24.20 38.47
N GLU A 37 7.33 -25.50 38.23
CA GLU A 37 7.38 -26.52 39.29
C GLU A 37 8.82 -26.89 39.69
N ILE A 38 9.81 -26.58 38.84
CA ILE A 38 11.20 -27.03 39.00
C ILE A 38 12.09 -25.90 39.53
N THR A 39 11.99 -24.70 38.95
CA THR A 39 12.84 -23.56 39.28
C THR A 39 12.10 -22.23 39.15
N ASN A 40 12.68 -21.16 39.72
CA ASN A 40 12.20 -19.78 39.53
C ASN A 40 12.87 -19.07 38.35
N ILE A 41 13.69 -19.78 37.57
CA ILE A 41 14.42 -19.24 36.43
C ILE A 41 14.73 -20.31 35.38
N THR A 42 14.69 -19.95 34.10
CA THR A 42 15.10 -20.84 33.01
C THR A 42 16.60 -21.12 33.01
N ASP A 43 16.99 -22.22 32.38
CA ASP A 43 18.34 -22.37 31.83
C ASP A 43 18.65 -21.22 30.83
N PRO A 44 19.94 -20.91 30.59
CA PRO A 44 20.31 -19.92 29.57
C PRO A 44 19.74 -20.27 28.20
N ILE A 45 19.01 -19.31 27.64
CA ILE A 45 18.43 -19.39 26.29
C ILE A 45 19.35 -18.61 25.36
N SER A 46 20.00 -19.31 24.42
CA SER A 46 20.77 -18.68 23.35
C SER A 46 19.83 -18.00 22.36
N ILE A 47 20.13 -16.76 21.98
CA ILE A 47 19.37 -15.99 20.99
C ILE A 47 20.13 -15.88 19.67
N SER A 48 19.40 -15.94 18.58
CA SER A 48 19.91 -16.03 17.20
C SER A 48 20.46 -14.70 16.67
N VAL A 49 19.97 -13.56 17.17
CA VAL A 49 20.47 -12.22 16.85
C VAL A 49 20.86 -11.52 18.14
N ARG A 50 22.06 -10.96 18.19
CA ARG A 50 22.58 -10.32 19.41
C ARG A 50 21.75 -9.08 19.76
N TYR A 51 21.31 -9.02 21.01
CA TYR A 51 20.55 -7.90 21.54
C TYR A 51 21.49 -6.88 22.18
N SER A 52 21.50 -5.64 21.67
CA SER A 52 22.25 -4.54 22.29
C SER A 52 21.51 -3.97 23.50
N PHE A 53 22.16 -3.91 24.66
CA PHE A 53 21.61 -3.37 25.90
C PHE A 53 22.71 -2.59 26.64
N PHE A 54 22.49 -1.29 26.91
CA PHE A 54 23.51 -0.39 27.49
C PHE A 54 24.88 -0.46 26.78
N ASN A 55 24.84 -0.41 25.45
CA ASN A 55 25.95 -0.49 24.49
C ASN A 55 26.75 -1.81 24.55
N THR A 56 26.19 -2.83 25.19
CA THR A 56 26.78 -4.18 25.28
C THR A 56 25.89 -5.18 24.54
N TYR A 57 26.50 -6.03 23.73
CA TYR A 57 25.77 -7.06 23.00
C TYR A 57 25.67 -8.36 23.81
N TYR A 58 24.46 -8.90 23.88
CA TYR A 58 24.16 -10.16 24.54
C TYR A 58 23.62 -11.18 23.55
N ASP A 59 23.99 -12.44 23.75
CA ASP A 59 23.59 -13.61 22.95
C ASP A 59 22.83 -14.65 23.79
N THR A 60 22.60 -14.35 25.07
CA THR A 60 21.98 -15.25 26.04
C THR A 60 21.06 -14.49 26.97
N ILE A 61 19.87 -15.05 27.21
CA ILE A 61 18.86 -14.52 28.13
C ILE A 61 18.37 -15.61 29.09
N ARG A 62 17.91 -15.20 30.28
CA ARG A 62 17.15 -16.04 31.20
C ARG A 62 15.87 -15.34 31.62
N ILE A 63 14.81 -16.10 31.83
CA ILE A 63 13.49 -15.60 32.22
C ILE A 63 13.21 -16.09 33.64
N SER A 64 12.67 -15.23 34.50
CA SER A 64 12.26 -15.59 35.85
C SER A 64 10.75 -15.62 36.00
N SER A 65 10.26 -16.54 36.85
CA SER A 65 8.86 -16.61 37.27
C SER A 65 8.36 -15.30 37.90
N ASN A 66 9.25 -14.55 38.55
CA ASN A 66 8.94 -13.31 39.25
C ASN A 66 8.93 -12.07 38.33
N GLY A 67 9.11 -12.22 37.02
CA GLY A 67 9.04 -11.09 36.08
C GLY A 67 10.37 -10.39 35.81
N LEU A 68 11.51 -11.07 35.98
CA LEU A 68 12.83 -10.59 35.52
C LEU A 68 13.25 -11.25 34.21
N ILE A 69 13.92 -10.48 33.36
CA ILE A 69 14.65 -10.95 32.18
C ILE A 69 16.11 -10.57 32.36
N VAL A 70 17.01 -11.53 32.23
CA VAL A 70 18.41 -11.37 32.65
C VAL A 70 19.33 -11.69 31.50
N PHE A 71 20.36 -10.86 31.31
CA PHE A 71 21.32 -11.00 30.21
C PHE A 71 22.66 -11.57 30.69
N GLY A 72 23.32 -12.33 29.80
CA GLY A 72 24.64 -12.90 30.06
C GLY A 72 24.60 -14.13 30.98
N ASN A 73 25.74 -14.50 31.57
CA ASN A 73 25.91 -15.78 32.27
C ASN A 73 25.86 -15.73 33.81
N ASN A 74 25.42 -14.61 34.40
CA ASN A 74 25.36 -14.50 35.86
C ASN A 74 24.33 -15.47 36.46
N SER A 75 24.85 -16.44 37.21
CA SER A 75 24.08 -17.56 37.77
C SER A 75 23.54 -17.25 39.19
N CYS A 76 23.85 -16.08 39.76
CA CYS A 76 23.57 -15.73 41.16
C CYS A 76 22.20 -15.05 41.38
N LEU A 77 21.24 -15.30 40.50
CA LEU A 77 19.93 -14.64 40.48
C LEU A 77 19.07 -14.93 41.70
N LEU A 78 19.28 -16.07 42.36
CA LEU A 78 18.57 -16.48 43.57
C LEU A 78 18.92 -15.63 44.80
N SER A 79 19.93 -14.76 44.72
CA SER A 79 20.33 -13.87 45.81
C SER A 79 19.55 -12.54 45.83
N PHE A 80 18.90 -12.18 44.71
CA PHE A 80 18.16 -10.92 44.56
C PHE A 80 16.68 -11.08 44.91
N LYS A 81 16.11 -10.07 45.57
CA LYS A 81 14.69 -9.97 45.95
C LYS A 81 14.14 -8.63 45.53
N THR A 82 12.82 -8.50 45.42
CA THR A 82 12.18 -7.21 45.08
C THR A 82 12.45 -6.08 46.08
N SER A 83 13.00 -6.37 47.26
CA SER A 83 13.55 -5.35 48.17
C SER A 83 14.76 -4.62 47.61
N ASP A 84 15.47 -5.21 46.65
CA ASP A 84 16.67 -4.67 46.04
C ASP A 84 16.27 -3.64 44.98
N GLN A 85 16.38 -2.36 45.36
CA GLN A 85 15.95 -1.27 44.51
C GLN A 85 16.99 -0.98 43.44
N HIS A 86 16.57 -0.73 42.20
CA HIS A 86 17.48 -0.21 41.18
C HIS A 86 18.11 1.12 41.65
N PRO A 87 19.44 1.29 41.52
CA PRO A 87 20.40 0.35 40.95
C PRO A 87 20.96 -0.65 41.98
N PHE A 88 21.23 -1.88 41.55
CA PHE A 88 22.01 -2.86 42.31
C PHE A 88 23.10 -3.48 41.43
N ASP A 89 24.15 -4.00 42.07
CA ASP A 89 25.37 -4.49 41.41
C ASP A 89 25.21 -5.89 40.83
N ASP A 90 26.08 -6.27 39.89
CA ASP A 90 26.27 -7.64 39.38
C ASP A 90 25.04 -8.30 38.71
N LEU A 91 24.03 -7.52 38.31
CA LEU A 91 22.87 -8.05 37.61
C LEU A 91 22.37 -7.15 36.48
N VAL A 92 22.61 -7.60 35.23
CA VAL A 92 22.09 -6.96 34.02
C VAL A 92 20.69 -7.50 33.72
N CYS A 93 19.66 -6.68 33.89
CA CYS A 93 18.28 -7.16 33.75
C CYS A 93 17.27 -6.10 33.28
N ILE A 94 16.14 -6.62 32.79
CA ILE A 94 14.92 -5.89 32.52
C ILE A 94 13.86 -6.41 33.50
N ALA A 95 13.21 -5.49 34.20
CA ALA A 95 12.12 -5.73 35.12
C ALA A 95 10.84 -5.13 34.52
N PRO A 96 10.06 -5.86 33.72
CA PRO A 96 8.76 -5.39 33.22
C PRO A 96 7.69 -5.28 34.31
N TYR A 97 7.73 -6.18 35.29
CA TYR A 97 6.89 -6.18 36.50
C TYR A 97 7.51 -7.16 37.50
N TRP A 98 8.63 -6.78 38.12
CA TRP A 98 9.34 -7.67 39.02
C TRP A 98 8.66 -7.70 40.39
N ILE A 99 8.16 -8.87 40.78
CA ILE A 99 7.45 -9.08 42.04
C ILE A 99 7.67 -10.50 42.59
N ASP A 100 7.87 -10.63 43.89
CA ASP A 100 8.11 -11.94 44.53
C ASP A 100 6.80 -12.72 44.57
N THR A 101 6.70 -13.78 43.77
CA THR A 101 5.55 -14.68 43.68
C THR A 101 5.94 -16.13 43.93
N ASN A 102 4.97 -16.92 44.39
CA ASN A 102 5.11 -18.37 44.42
C ASN A 102 4.09 -19.00 43.46
N LEU A 103 4.58 -19.53 42.35
CA LEU A 103 3.75 -20.15 41.31
C LEU A 103 3.74 -21.69 41.38
N THR A 104 4.42 -22.30 42.36
CA THR A 104 4.67 -23.76 42.40
C THR A 104 3.38 -24.59 42.45
N TYR A 105 2.30 -24.07 43.03
CA TYR A 105 1.04 -24.81 43.20
C TYR A 105 -0.14 -24.25 42.40
N ASP A 106 0.05 -23.16 41.67
CA ASP A 106 -1.03 -22.58 40.86
C ASP A 106 -1.08 -23.29 39.51
N THR A 107 -2.24 -23.80 39.11
CA THR A 107 -2.41 -24.58 37.86
C THR A 107 -2.95 -23.74 36.69
N ILE A 108 -3.22 -22.46 36.92
CA ILE A 108 -3.90 -21.57 35.96
C ILE A 108 -2.87 -20.68 35.24
N SER A 109 -1.95 -20.11 35.99
CA SER A 109 -0.91 -19.20 35.48
C SER A 109 0.00 -19.91 34.50
N ASN A 110 0.43 -19.20 33.46
CA ASN A 110 1.43 -19.70 32.54
C ASN A 110 2.39 -18.58 32.16
N ILE A 111 3.64 -18.93 31.92
CA ILE A 111 4.63 -18.01 31.35
C ILE A 111 5.05 -18.61 30.02
N PHE A 112 4.67 -17.91 28.96
CA PHE A 112 4.95 -18.31 27.58
C PHE A 112 6.12 -17.49 27.04
N TYR A 113 6.99 -18.12 26.25
CA TYR A 113 8.05 -17.40 25.57
C TYR A 113 8.44 -18.04 24.25
N ARG A 114 8.85 -17.20 23.30
CA ARG A 114 9.43 -17.65 22.03
C ARG A 114 10.36 -16.62 21.41
N GLU A 115 11.26 -17.15 20.59
CA GLU A 115 12.07 -16.37 19.68
C GLU A 115 11.38 -16.27 18.31
N ILE A 116 11.35 -15.07 17.74
CA ILE A 116 10.75 -14.73 16.46
C ILE A 116 11.86 -14.23 15.54
N LEU A 117 12.04 -14.91 14.41
CA LEU A 117 13.03 -14.56 13.40
C LEU A 117 12.34 -14.06 12.14
N LEU A 118 13.02 -13.17 11.42
CA LEU A 118 12.55 -12.71 10.11
C LEU A 118 12.29 -13.89 9.16
N LYS A 119 13.11 -14.94 9.31
CA LYS A 119 13.04 -16.18 8.53
C LYS A 119 12.06 -17.24 9.07
N THR A 120 11.22 -16.93 10.03
CA THR A 120 10.20 -17.90 10.50
C THR A 120 8.84 -17.24 10.62
N GLU A 121 8.82 -15.99 11.08
CA GLU A 121 7.59 -15.27 11.42
C GLU A 121 7.69 -13.80 10.99
N PRO A 122 7.87 -13.54 9.68
CA PRO A 122 8.06 -12.18 9.15
C PRO A 122 6.89 -11.26 9.50
N ASN A 123 5.65 -11.75 9.41
CA ASN A 123 4.46 -10.93 9.65
C ASN A 123 4.44 -10.39 11.09
N THR A 124 4.70 -11.23 12.09
CA THR A 124 4.75 -10.77 13.48
C THR A 124 5.86 -9.75 13.74
N LEU A 125 7.04 -9.90 13.13
CA LEU A 125 8.10 -8.88 13.22
C LEU A 125 7.74 -7.57 12.56
N TYR A 126 7.02 -7.65 11.44
CA TYR A 126 6.49 -6.48 10.77
C TYR A 126 5.47 -5.76 11.67
N ASP A 127 4.61 -6.50 12.36
CA ASP A 127 3.63 -5.98 13.32
C ASP A 127 4.32 -5.27 14.49
N ILE A 128 5.36 -5.90 15.06
CA ILE A 128 6.20 -5.31 16.12
C ILE A 128 6.88 -4.02 15.62
N THR A 129 7.40 -4.03 14.40
CA THR A 129 8.02 -2.83 13.78
C THR A 129 7.00 -1.68 13.67
N LYS A 130 5.74 -1.98 13.32
CA LYS A 130 4.68 -0.96 13.27
C LYS A 130 4.43 -0.35 14.64
N ILE A 131 4.37 -1.16 15.69
CA ILE A 131 4.17 -0.68 17.07
C ILE A 131 5.34 0.24 17.47
N LEU A 132 6.58 -0.15 17.16
CA LEU A 132 7.76 0.66 17.44
C LEU A 132 7.74 2.02 16.75
N ARG A 133 7.22 2.11 15.53
CA ARG A 133 7.12 3.37 14.79
C ARG A 133 6.21 4.40 15.45
N ASN A 134 5.28 3.98 16.30
CA ASN A 134 4.48 4.90 17.09
C ASN A 134 5.36 5.70 18.07
N GLY A 135 6.41 5.09 18.62
CA GLY A 135 7.33 5.74 19.58
C GLY A 135 8.63 6.26 18.96
N PHE A 136 9.28 5.46 18.12
CA PHE A 136 10.62 5.75 17.57
C PHE A 136 10.66 5.65 16.04
N PRO A 137 9.89 6.47 15.30
CA PRO A 137 9.71 6.28 13.85
C PRO A 137 10.99 6.34 13.02
N LYS A 138 12.00 7.13 13.43
CA LYS A 138 13.30 7.22 12.73
C LYS A 138 14.16 5.99 13.00
N LEU A 139 14.26 5.57 14.26
CA LEU A 139 15.07 4.41 14.65
C LEU A 139 14.42 3.09 14.21
N ALA A 140 13.08 3.05 14.17
CA ALA A 140 12.25 1.98 13.64
C ALA A 140 11.77 2.24 12.20
N ALA A 141 12.46 3.12 11.46
CA ALA A 141 12.21 3.27 10.02
C ALA A 141 12.47 1.94 9.29
N GLN A 142 13.41 1.16 9.83
CA GLN A 142 13.78 -0.16 9.39
C GLN A 142 12.97 -1.23 10.12
N ARG A 143 12.86 -2.39 9.49
CA ARG A 143 12.25 -3.56 10.10
C ARG A 143 13.17 -4.17 11.15
N MET A 144 12.57 -4.67 12.22
CA MET A 144 13.28 -5.50 13.18
C MET A 144 13.59 -6.88 12.58
N LEU A 145 14.80 -7.37 12.82
CA LEU A 145 15.27 -8.67 12.31
C LEU A 145 14.91 -9.81 13.26
N TRP A 146 14.67 -9.46 14.52
CA TRP A 146 14.53 -10.40 15.62
C TRP A 146 13.62 -9.84 16.70
N ALA A 147 12.83 -10.71 17.31
CA ALA A 147 12.09 -10.40 18.53
C ALA A 147 12.04 -11.60 19.47
N PHE A 148 11.87 -11.33 20.75
CA PHE A 148 11.66 -12.33 21.78
C PHE A 148 10.47 -11.91 22.63
N VAL A 149 9.43 -12.71 22.58
CA VAL A 149 8.14 -12.42 23.22
C VAL A 149 8.03 -13.24 24.48
N ILE A 150 7.63 -12.61 25.58
CA ILE A 150 7.43 -13.24 26.88
C ILE A 150 6.11 -12.76 27.45
N THR A 151 5.22 -13.68 27.81
CA THR A 151 3.90 -13.37 28.36
C THR A 151 3.73 -14.02 29.72
N TRP A 152 3.51 -13.21 30.76
CA TRP A 152 3.07 -13.68 32.08
C TRP A 152 1.54 -13.60 32.12
N TYR A 153 0.90 -14.76 32.12
CA TYR A 153 -0.55 -14.88 31.98
C TYR A 153 -1.19 -15.34 33.29
N GLU A 154 -2.17 -14.56 33.77
CA GLU A 154 -3.01 -14.88 34.93
C GLU A 154 -2.24 -15.15 36.24
N LEU A 155 -1.19 -14.37 36.49
CA LEU A 155 -0.36 -14.49 37.71
C LEU A 155 -1.18 -14.15 38.97
N PRO A 156 -1.30 -15.06 39.95
CA PRO A 156 -2.12 -14.85 41.13
C PRO A 156 -1.49 -13.90 42.16
N ASP A 157 -2.33 -13.20 42.92
CA ASP A 157 -1.94 -12.53 44.16
C ASP A 157 -1.64 -13.58 45.24
N ASN A 158 -0.47 -13.47 45.88
CA ASN A 158 -0.07 -14.39 46.96
C ASN A 158 -1.04 -14.40 48.16
N LYS A 159 -1.89 -13.38 48.33
CA LYS A 159 -2.88 -13.29 49.41
C LYS A 159 -4.25 -13.86 49.05
N ASN A 160 -4.60 -13.90 47.75
CA ASN A 160 -5.86 -14.44 47.26
C ASN A 160 -5.74 -14.80 45.77
N ASP A 161 -6.25 -15.98 45.39
CA ASP A 161 -6.20 -16.43 43.99
C ASP A 161 -7.27 -15.76 43.09
N ILE A 162 -7.96 -14.73 43.61
CA ILE A 162 -9.02 -14.00 42.89
C ILE A 162 -8.39 -12.92 42.01
N ASN A 163 -7.46 -12.14 42.55
CA ASN A 163 -6.78 -11.08 41.81
C ASN A 163 -5.65 -11.68 40.95
N ARG A 164 -5.62 -11.30 39.67
CA ARG A 164 -4.64 -11.80 38.71
C ARG A 164 -4.05 -10.69 37.85
N ASN A 165 -2.79 -10.87 37.49
CA ASN A 165 -2.04 -9.94 36.64
C ASN A 165 -1.66 -10.61 35.32
N THR A 166 -1.84 -9.89 34.22
CA THR A 166 -1.46 -10.35 32.87
C THR A 166 -0.72 -9.25 32.12
N TYR A 167 0.48 -9.55 31.64
CA TYR A 167 1.33 -8.62 30.90
C TYR A 167 2.29 -9.33 29.95
N GLN A 168 2.73 -8.63 28.90
CA GLN A 168 3.63 -9.13 27.87
C GLN A 168 4.81 -8.18 27.66
N VAL A 169 5.97 -8.77 27.36
CA VAL A 169 7.19 -8.08 27.00
C VAL A 169 7.68 -8.55 25.65
N ILE A 170 8.15 -7.61 24.84
CA ILE A 170 8.78 -7.89 23.56
C ILE A 170 10.15 -7.21 23.58
N LEU A 171 11.20 -8.01 23.47
CA LEU A 171 12.54 -7.51 23.16
C LEU A 171 12.71 -7.61 21.64
N THR A 172 13.23 -6.59 20.99
CA THR A 172 13.40 -6.63 19.53
C THR A 172 14.58 -5.80 19.06
N THR A 173 15.22 -6.24 17.98
CA THR A 173 16.39 -5.55 17.43
C THR A 173 16.51 -5.74 15.92
N ASN A 174 17.11 -4.76 15.26
CA ASN A 174 17.60 -4.87 13.89
C ASN A 174 19.12 -5.14 13.82
N GLY A 175 19.75 -5.49 14.95
CA GLY A 175 21.20 -5.69 15.09
C GLY A 175 21.98 -4.42 15.49
N PHE A 176 21.38 -3.24 15.33
CA PHE A 176 21.98 -1.96 15.72
C PHE A 176 21.17 -1.28 16.84
N TYR A 177 19.89 -1.04 16.56
CA TYR A 177 18.92 -0.51 17.50
C TYR A 177 18.15 -1.64 18.17
N SER A 178 18.01 -1.53 19.49
CA SER A 178 17.31 -2.48 20.35
C SER A 178 16.21 -1.76 21.10
N PHE A 179 15.08 -2.42 21.24
CA PHE A 179 13.91 -1.89 21.90
C PHE A 179 13.28 -2.92 22.83
N SER A 180 12.68 -2.41 23.90
CA SER A 180 11.83 -3.18 24.81
C SER A 180 10.44 -2.59 24.83
N LEU A 181 9.43 -3.41 24.58
CA LEU A 181 8.01 -3.03 24.65
C LEU A 181 7.37 -3.74 25.84
N PHE A 182 6.67 -3.00 26.69
CA PHE A 182 5.87 -3.54 27.79
C PHE A 182 4.39 -3.25 27.53
N THR A 183 3.58 -4.31 27.60
CA THR A 183 2.12 -4.24 27.38
C THR A 183 1.41 -4.85 28.59
N TYR A 184 0.54 -4.07 29.23
CA TYR A 184 -0.20 -4.48 30.42
C TYR A 184 -1.69 -4.62 30.09
N HIS A 185 -2.26 -5.82 30.28
CA HIS A 185 -3.70 -6.07 30.11
C HIS A 185 -4.45 -5.67 31.38
N GLN A 186 -4.16 -6.39 32.47
CA GLN A 186 -4.77 -6.17 33.78
C GLN A 186 -3.70 -6.30 34.86
N LEU A 187 -3.71 -5.37 35.81
CA LEU A 187 -2.92 -5.40 37.03
C LEU A 187 -3.85 -5.14 38.21
N GLN A 188 -4.15 -6.17 38.99
CA GLN A 188 -5.10 -6.13 40.10
C GLN A 188 -4.41 -6.13 41.47
N TRP A 189 -3.13 -6.51 41.52
CA TRP A 189 -2.36 -6.58 42.76
C TRP A 189 -0.92 -6.11 42.53
N SER A 190 -0.32 -5.51 43.57
CA SER A 190 1.02 -4.92 43.48
C SER A 190 1.98 -5.30 44.57
N GLN A 191 1.60 -6.12 45.56
CA GLN A 191 2.44 -6.47 46.71
C GLN A 191 2.83 -7.95 46.68
N GLY A 192 4.14 -8.23 46.72
CA GLY A 192 4.68 -9.59 46.68
C GLY A 192 4.80 -10.24 48.06
N LEU A 193 5.34 -11.46 48.11
CA LEU A 193 5.58 -12.23 49.35
C LEU A 193 6.46 -11.51 50.36
N SER A 194 7.41 -10.69 49.90
CA SER A 194 8.31 -9.91 50.74
C SER A 194 7.66 -8.66 51.36
N GLY A 195 6.39 -8.38 51.04
CA GLY A 195 5.69 -7.17 51.46
C GLY A 195 6.05 -5.92 50.64
N ASN A 196 6.98 -6.02 49.69
CA ASN A 196 7.35 -4.93 48.80
C ASN A 196 6.39 -4.86 47.60
N HIS A 197 6.26 -3.65 47.05
CA HIS A 197 5.53 -3.46 45.81
C HIS A 197 6.36 -3.85 44.59
N ALA A 198 5.71 -4.15 43.46
CA ALA A 198 6.39 -4.50 42.22
C ALA A 198 7.37 -3.40 41.75
N GLN A 199 8.42 -3.81 41.03
CA GLN A 199 9.43 -2.91 40.47
C GLN A 199 9.43 -2.98 38.94
N ILE A 200 9.49 -1.82 38.28
CA ILE A 200 9.57 -1.71 36.81
C ILE A 200 10.77 -0.87 36.40
N GLY A 201 11.60 -1.40 35.50
CA GLY A 201 12.79 -0.70 35.03
C GLY A 201 13.84 -1.57 34.34
N PHE A 202 15.03 -0.99 34.24
CA PHE A 202 16.21 -1.54 33.55
C PHE A 202 17.44 -1.35 34.43
N ASN A 203 18.33 -2.33 34.48
CA ASN A 203 19.58 -2.26 35.23
C ASN A 203 20.74 -2.75 34.37
N ALA A 204 21.80 -1.95 34.25
CA ALA A 204 23.03 -2.34 33.56
C ALA A 204 23.98 -3.18 34.42
N GLY A 205 23.67 -3.35 35.72
CA GLY A 205 24.50 -4.11 36.65
C GLY A 205 25.83 -3.45 37.02
N ASP A 206 26.00 -2.15 36.72
CA ASP A 206 27.22 -1.38 36.99
C ASP A 206 27.03 -0.30 38.08
N GLN A 207 25.89 -0.34 38.77
CA GLN A 207 25.41 0.65 39.76
C GLN A 207 25.20 2.08 39.24
N ILE A 208 25.51 2.36 37.97
CA ILE A 208 25.51 3.72 37.39
C ILE A 208 24.34 3.85 36.40
N ASN A 209 24.23 2.91 35.47
CA ASN A 209 23.28 2.96 34.38
C ASN A 209 22.04 2.13 34.73
N TYR A 210 20.93 2.82 34.96
CA TYR A 210 19.63 2.21 35.25
C TYR A 210 18.49 3.15 34.86
N TYR A 211 17.29 2.59 34.74
CA TYR A 211 16.05 3.35 34.56
C TYR A 211 14.97 2.74 35.44
N ARG A 212 14.16 3.58 36.09
CA ARG A 212 13.01 3.15 36.90
C ARG A 212 11.77 3.90 36.47
N LEU A 213 10.72 3.16 36.12
CA LEU A 213 9.44 3.74 35.72
C LEU A 213 8.79 4.47 36.89
N LYS A 214 8.06 5.56 36.60
CA LYS A 214 7.26 6.27 37.59
C LYS A 214 6.25 5.31 38.24
N ARG A 215 5.96 5.48 39.53
CA ARG A 215 5.11 4.62 40.37
C ARG A 215 5.64 3.20 40.67
N SER A 216 6.81 2.83 40.15
CA SER A 216 7.53 1.63 40.60
C SER A 216 7.69 1.64 42.13
N LEU A 217 7.61 0.47 42.77
CA LEU A 217 7.69 0.30 44.23
C LEU A 217 6.58 1.03 45.02
N SER A 218 5.40 1.21 44.42
CA SER A 218 4.25 1.83 45.07
C SER A 218 2.95 1.04 44.82
N PRO A 219 1.91 1.20 45.67
CA PRO A 219 0.62 0.55 45.43
C PRO A 219 -0.05 1.04 44.14
N GLU A 220 0.26 2.26 43.70
CA GLU A 220 -0.29 2.87 42.49
C GLU A 220 0.28 2.28 41.19
N ILE A 221 1.26 1.37 41.26
CA ILE A 221 1.85 0.74 40.08
C ILE A 221 0.82 -0.02 39.22
N ILE A 222 -0.29 -0.48 39.81
CA ILE A 222 -1.39 -1.09 39.06
C ILE A 222 -2.02 -0.12 38.05
N ASN A 223 -1.93 1.20 38.28
CA ASN A 223 -2.52 2.21 37.41
C ASN A 223 -1.75 2.41 36.09
N ILE A 224 -0.58 1.78 35.91
CA ILE A 224 0.17 1.86 34.65
C ILE A 224 -0.61 1.26 33.46
N VAL A 225 -1.62 0.43 33.72
CA VAL A 225 -2.58 -0.03 32.68
C VAL A 225 -3.32 1.13 32.02
N ASN A 226 -3.38 2.30 32.67
CA ASN A 226 -4.02 3.52 32.16
C ASN A 226 -2.98 4.58 31.72
N GLU A 227 -1.69 4.30 31.83
CA GLU A 227 -0.60 5.21 31.47
C GLU A 227 0.14 4.71 30.24
N SER A 228 0.93 5.58 29.60
CA SER A 228 1.71 5.24 28.41
C SER A 228 2.76 6.30 28.11
N ASN A 229 3.89 5.90 27.54
CA ASN A 229 4.85 6.83 26.91
C ASN A 229 4.66 6.96 25.38
N ILE A 230 3.67 6.29 24.79
CA ILE A 230 3.30 6.38 23.35
C ILE A 230 1.82 6.74 23.13
N GLY A 231 1.12 7.20 24.16
CA GLY A 231 -0.28 7.60 24.07
C GLY A 231 -1.28 6.45 23.85
N ILE A 232 -0.87 5.20 24.05
CA ILE A 232 -1.74 4.01 24.04
C ILE A 232 -1.76 3.44 25.47
N PRO A 233 -2.85 3.65 26.24
CA PRO A 233 -2.93 3.21 27.64
C PRO A 233 -2.47 1.76 27.82
N GLY A 234 -1.57 1.51 28.77
CA GLY A 234 -1.00 0.20 29.07
C GLY A 234 0.18 -0.22 28.20
N GLN A 235 0.61 0.58 27.21
CA GLN A 235 1.77 0.30 26.36
C GLN A 235 2.92 1.26 26.61
N PHE A 236 4.13 0.71 26.74
CA PHE A 236 5.37 1.45 26.88
C PHE A 236 6.44 0.92 25.93
N ILE A 237 7.19 1.82 25.29
CA ILE A 237 8.31 1.46 24.42
C ILE A 237 9.56 2.20 24.87
N PHE A 238 10.68 1.49 24.96
CA PHE A 238 11.97 2.05 25.35
C PHE A 238 13.03 1.70 24.30
N HIS A 239 13.85 2.67 23.93
CA HIS A 239 15.08 2.42 23.18
C HIS A 239 16.19 2.04 24.17
N THR A 240 16.77 0.86 23.99
CA THR A 240 17.65 0.23 24.99
C THR A 240 19.07 -0.02 24.49
N THR A 241 19.41 0.36 23.25
CA THR A 241 20.78 0.19 22.72
C THR A 241 21.80 0.91 23.59
N GLY A 242 21.57 2.17 23.95
CA GLY A 242 22.45 2.95 24.81
C GLY A 242 21.85 3.19 26.19
N ASN A 243 21.96 4.41 26.70
CA ASN A 243 21.17 4.82 27.85
C ASN A 243 19.69 4.67 27.54
N ILE A 244 18.92 4.11 28.49
CA ILE A 244 17.49 3.92 28.32
C ILE A 244 16.85 5.28 28.07
N SER A 245 16.28 5.41 26.88
CA SER A 245 15.55 6.61 26.49
C SER A 245 14.07 6.26 26.45
N ASP A 246 13.29 7.03 27.22
CA ASP A 246 11.86 7.16 26.99
C ASP A 246 11.60 7.74 25.60
N VAL A 247 10.38 7.55 25.11
CA VAL A 247 9.90 8.29 23.95
C VAL A 247 9.88 9.78 24.32
N GLN A 248 10.93 10.47 23.93
CA GLN A 248 11.02 11.92 23.99
C GLN A 248 10.59 12.46 22.64
N CYS A 249 9.85 13.56 22.64
CA CYS A 249 9.68 14.29 21.40
C CYS A 249 11.06 14.84 20.98
N GLU A 250 11.54 14.46 19.80
CA GLU A 250 12.77 14.99 19.24
C GLU A 250 12.41 16.11 18.27
N THR A 251 13.02 17.29 18.40
CA THR A 251 12.80 18.40 17.44
C THR A 251 13.48 18.15 16.09
N SER A 252 14.27 17.09 15.96
CA SER A 252 15.06 16.76 14.75
C SER A 252 14.45 15.67 13.87
N THR A 253 13.34 15.05 14.27
CA THR A 253 12.75 13.90 13.57
C THR A 253 11.78 14.27 12.44
N GLY A 254 11.39 15.54 12.37
CA GLY A 254 10.42 16.04 11.42
C GLY A 254 8.99 15.58 11.73
N LEU A 255 7.99 16.32 11.26
CA LEU A 255 6.58 16.01 11.42
C LEU A 255 6.24 14.73 10.65
N GLN A 256 5.43 13.89 11.28
CA GLN A 256 4.97 12.62 10.74
C GLN A 256 3.48 12.43 11.02
N ILE A 257 2.85 11.57 10.23
CA ILE A 257 1.44 11.22 10.34
C ILE A 257 1.25 9.70 10.42
N SER A 258 0.31 9.29 11.27
CA SER A 258 -0.23 7.94 11.37
C SER A 258 -1.76 7.95 11.33
N PRO A 259 -2.42 7.14 10.49
CA PRO A 259 -1.81 6.33 9.43
C PRO A 259 -1.19 7.22 8.33
N PHE A 260 -0.16 6.72 7.64
CA PHE A 260 0.48 7.43 6.51
C PHE A 260 -0.44 7.55 5.29
N ARG A 261 -1.45 6.69 5.21
CA ARG A 261 -2.33 6.53 4.06
C ARG A 261 -3.75 6.31 4.52
N GLY A 262 -4.70 6.61 3.65
CA GLY A 262 -6.10 6.36 3.94
C GLY A 262 -7.02 6.88 2.85
N SER A 263 -8.32 6.68 3.06
CA SER A 263 -9.34 7.11 2.12
C SER A 263 -9.39 8.64 2.02
N ILE A 264 -9.53 9.15 0.81
CA ILE A 264 -9.81 10.57 0.57
C ILE A 264 -11.19 11.00 1.09
N TYR A 265 -12.09 10.07 1.44
CA TYR A 265 -13.40 10.40 2.01
C TYR A 265 -13.32 10.94 3.46
N GLY A 266 -12.16 10.78 4.11
CA GLY A 266 -11.93 11.29 5.47
C GLY A 266 -12.77 10.60 6.55
N GLY A 267 -12.89 11.24 7.72
CA GLY A 267 -13.74 10.80 8.82
C GLY A 267 -13.10 9.84 9.84
N TYR A 268 -11.82 9.50 9.67
CA TYR A 268 -11.05 8.68 10.60
C TYR A 268 -10.02 9.52 11.37
N GLU A 269 -9.67 9.06 12.56
CA GLU A 269 -8.66 9.70 13.41
C GLU A 269 -7.27 9.60 12.76
N ILE A 270 -6.56 10.73 12.69
CA ILE A 270 -5.14 10.81 12.33
C ILE A 270 -4.34 11.35 13.51
N ARG A 271 -3.09 10.92 13.60
CA ARG A 271 -2.15 11.32 14.65
C ARG A 271 -0.92 11.94 14.02
N LEU A 272 -0.69 13.21 14.33
CA LEU A 272 0.56 13.89 14.02
C LEU A 272 1.56 13.67 15.16
N HIS A 273 2.80 13.36 14.81
CA HIS A 273 3.88 13.06 15.75
C HIS A 273 5.25 13.42 15.16
N GLY A 274 6.33 13.12 15.89
CA GLY A 274 7.69 13.33 15.40
C GLY A 274 8.29 14.71 15.70
N ILE A 275 7.54 15.60 16.36
CA ILE A 275 8.07 16.83 16.98
C ILE A 275 7.44 17.03 18.37
N CYS A 276 7.95 17.98 19.15
CA CYS A 276 7.39 18.33 20.45
C CYS A 276 6.18 19.25 20.33
N PHE A 277 5.04 18.80 20.87
CA PHE A 277 3.84 19.62 21.00
C PHE A 277 3.75 20.22 22.41
N ASN A 278 4.40 21.36 22.61
CA ASN A 278 4.52 22.03 23.90
C ASN A 278 3.75 23.36 23.99
N GLN A 279 3.19 23.83 22.87
CA GLN A 279 2.41 25.07 22.78
C GLN A 279 0.91 24.75 22.66
N SER A 280 0.07 25.68 23.12
CA SER A 280 -1.38 25.51 23.13
C SER A 280 -2.09 25.97 21.86
N HIS A 281 -1.36 26.43 20.82
CA HIS A 281 -1.95 27.07 19.63
C HIS A 281 -1.25 26.63 18.33
N TYR A 282 -1.62 25.44 17.85
CA TYR A 282 -1.22 24.94 16.53
C TYR A 282 -2.38 25.08 15.54
N GLU A 283 -2.08 25.46 14.30
CA GLU A 283 -3.02 25.44 13.19
C GLU A 283 -2.56 24.39 12.19
N ILE A 284 -3.44 23.44 11.84
CA ILE A 284 -3.10 22.33 10.95
C ILE A 284 -3.82 22.55 9.63
N HIS A 285 -3.02 22.56 8.56
CA HIS A 285 -3.50 22.68 7.19
C HIS A 285 -3.34 21.31 6.54
N ILE A 286 -4.44 20.78 5.99
CA ILE A 286 -4.43 19.57 5.18
C ILE A 286 -4.94 19.98 3.81
N ASP A 287 -4.09 19.86 2.79
CA ASP A 287 -4.44 20.23 1.41
C ASP A 287 -4.96 21.69 1.30
N ASP A 288 -4.25 22.64 1.92
CA ASP A 288 -4.60 24.05 2.06
C ASP A 288 -5.90 24.36 2.85
N HIS A 289 -6.49 23.37 3.54
CA HIS A 289 -7.67 23.55 4.39
C HIS A 289 -7.32 23.47 5.87
N ILE A 290 -7.81 24.43 6.65
CA ILE A 290 -7.65 24.45 8.11
C ILE A 290 -8.55 23.38 8.73
N VAL A 291 -7.96 22.54 9.59
CA VAL A 291 -8.67 21.52 10.37
C VAL A 291 -8.91 22.03 11.79
N ASP A 292 -10.17 22.14 12.20
CA ASP A 292 -10.60 22.80 13.44
C ASP A 292 -10.92 21.83 14.59
N ASP A 293 -10.89 20.52 14.36
CA ASP A 293 -11.22 19.49 15.35
C ASP A 293 -9.98 18.85 16.01
N CYS A 294 -8.80 19.38 15.71
CA CYS A 294 -7.53 18.90 16.25
C CYS A 294 -7.41 19.17 17.75
N ARG A 295 -6.92 18.16 18.50
CA ARG A 295 -6.63 18.25 19.93
C ARG A 295 -5.24 17.72 20.26
N ILE A 296 -4.52 18.42 21.13
CA ILE A 296 -3.26 17.94 21.68
C ILE A 296 -3.56 16.84 22.69
N LEU A 297 -3.09 15.61 22.42
CA LEU A 297 -3.28 14.50 23.34
C LEU A 297 -2.23 14.53 24.47
N ASN A 298 -0.98 14.80 24.11
CA ASN A 298 0.16 14.98 25.00
C ASN A 298 1.31 15.65 24.20
N SER A 299 2.51 15.76 24.78
CA SER A 299 3.66 16.37 24.11
C SER A 299 4.18 15.64 22.86
N LEU A 300 3.67 14.43 22.58
CA LEU A 300 4.09 13.57 21.47
C LEU A 300 3.08 13.52 20.33
N TYR A 301 1.79 13.80 20.59
CA TYR A 301 0.74 13.64 19.60
C TYR A 301 -0.25 14.80 19.56
N ILE A 302 -0.57 15.24 18.34
CA ILE A 302 -1.82 15.91 18.02
C ILE A 302 -2.73 14.89 17.32
N VAL A 303 -4.00 14.89 17.69
CA VAL A 303 -5.03 14.03 17.13
C VAL A 303 -6.05 14.90 16.41
N CYS A 304 -6.33 14.60 15.15
CA CYS A 304 -7.34 15.28 14.32
C CYS A 304 -8.23 14.26 13.62
N THR A 305 -9.38 14.67 13.08
CA THR A 305 -10.09 13.84 12.10
C THR A 305 -9.61 14.22 10.71
N MET A 306 -9.27 13.23 9.88
CA MET A 306 -8.93 13.48 8.49
C MET A 306 -10.15 14.11 7.79
N PRO A 307 -10.06 15.33 7.25
CA PRO A 307 -11.13 15.90 6.45
C PRO A 307 -11.31 15.07 5.18
N MET A 308 -12.44 15.22 4.51
CA MET A 308 -12.52 14.73 3.15
C MET A 308 -11.54 15.52 2.27
N LEU A 309 -10.69 14.80 1.57
CA LEU A 309 -9.68 15.34 0.68
C LEU A 309 -10.26 15.48 -0.71
N MET A 310 -9.89 16.58 -1.36
CA MET A 310 -10.29 16.84 -2.72
C MET A 310 -9.36 16.17 -3.71
N ASP A 311 -8.23 15.62 -3.29
CA ASP A 311 -7.27 14.93 -4.15
C ASP A 311 -6.86 13.56 -3.60
N SER A 312 -6.37 12.71 -4.50
CA SER A 312 -5.76 11.42 -4.19
C SER A 312 -4.29 11.44 -4.62
N GLY A 313 -3.48 10.58 -4.02
CA GLY A 313 -2.04 10.58 -4.15
C GLY A 313 -1.40 11.29 -2.96
N LYS A 314 -0.27 11.93 -3.20
CA LYS A 314 0.50 12.65 -2.19
C LYS A 314 -0.20 13.96 -1.78
N ILE A 315 -0.55 14.08 -0.51
CA ILE A 315 -1.30 15.20 0.08
C ILE A 315 -0.45 15.82 1.17
N LYS A 316 -0.28 17.14 1.11
CA LYS A 316 0.57 17.87 2.05
C LYS A 316 -0.20 18.18 3.33
N ILE A 317 0.48 17.97 4.45
CA ILE A 317 0.01 18.35 5.78
C ILE A 317 1.02 19.30 6.39
N GLU A 318 0.57 20.47 6.77
CA GLU A 318 1.41 21.55 7.28
C GLU A 318 0.96 21.96 8.68
N LEU A 319 1.93 22.12 9.56
CA LEU A 319 1.71 22.56 10.93
C LEU A 319 2.22 23.99 11.08
N PHE A 320 1.34 24.91 11.43
CA PHE A 320 1.66 26.31 11.66
C PHE A 320 1.58 26.67 13.13
N ASN A 321 2.43 27.62 13.53
CA ASN A 321 2.25 28.33 14.79
C ASN A 321 1.18 29.40 14.60
N GLN A 322 0.07 29.31 15.35
CA GLN A 322 -1.06 30.21 15.17
C GLN A 322 -0.76 31.67 15.54
N GLU A 323 0.21 31.92 16.44
CA GLU A 323 0.57 33.25 16.91
C GLU A 323 1.52 33.97 15.93
N THR A 324 2.47 33.24 15.34
CA THR A 324 3.46 33.81 14.41
C THR A 324 3.09 33.63 12.94
N ASN A 325 2.13 32.74 12.63
CA ASN A 325 1.78 32.30 11.28
C ASN A 325 2.99 31.72 10.51
N GLU A 326 3.95 31.14 11.24
CA GLU A 326 5.14 30.50 10.66
C GLU A 326 4.91 29.00 10.52
N LEU A 327 5.33 28.42 9.39
CA LEU A 327 5.37 26.99 9.17
C LEU A 327 6.39 26.37 10.13
N ILE A 328 5.91 25.51 11.03
CA ILE A 328 6.77 24.75 11.95
C ILE A 328 7.41 23.60 11.20
N ASP A 329 6.59 22.80 10.52
CA ASP A 329 7.03 21.64 9.76
C ASP A 329 5.90 21.11 8.87
N SER A 330 6.22 20.18 7.97
CA SER A 330 5.27 19.55 7.07
C SER A 330 5.53 18.06 6.90
N THR A 331 4.49 17.30 6.60
CA THR A 331 4.57 15.88 6.29
C THR A 331 3.64 15.55 5.13
N ASP A 332 3.79 14.35 4.61
CA ASP A 332 3.00 13.85 3.49
C ASP A 332 2.06 12.75 3.94
N PHE A 333 0.84 12.79 3.42
CA PHE A 333 -0.18 11.77 3.57
C PHE A 333 -0.54 11.20 2.20
N LEU A 334 -0.69 9.89 2.10
CA LEU A 334 -1.09 9.23 0.85
C LEU A 334 -2.60 8.97 0.84
N GLY A 335 -3.35 9.88 0.25
CA GLY A 335 -4.78 9.71 0.01
C GLY A 335 -5.03 8.71 -1.12
N HIS A 336 -5.98 7.79 -0.95
CA HIS A 336 -6.45 6.96 -2.06
C HIS A 336 -7.96 7.03 -2.19
N VAL A 337 -8.44 6.91 -3.43
CA VAL A 337 -9.85 6.63 -3.68
C VAL A 337 -10.08 5.16 -3.34
N PRO A 338 -10.95 4.82 -2.38
CA PRO A 338 -11.34 3.43 -2.14
C PRO A 338 -11.94 2.83 -3.42
N GLU A 339 -11.51 1.62 -3.76
CA GLU A 339 -12.15 0.87 -4.84
C GLU A 339 -13.54 0.38 -4.39
N ASP A 340 -14.50 0.38 -5.32
CA ASP A 340 -15.83 -0.18 -5.06
C ASP A 340 -15.78 -1.70 -5.21
N HIS A 341 -16.19 -2.39 -4.15
CA HIS A 341 -16.32 -3.83 -4.09
C HIS A 341 -17.61 -4.23 -3.37
N GLY A 342 -18.64 -3.37 -3.45
CA GLY A 342 -19.90 -3.52 -2.73
C GLY A 342 -20.60 -4.84 -3.02
N GLU A 343 -20.40 -5.41 -4.20
CA GLU A 343 -20.89 -6.73 -4.61
C GLU A 343 -20.35 -7.91 -3.79
N LEU A 344 -19.22 -7.74 -3.10
CA LEU A 344 -18.70 -8.73 -2.14
C LEU A 344 -19.50 -8.78 -0.83
N ILE A 345 -20.29 -7.73 -0.54
CA ILE A 345 -21.03 -7.56 0.71
C ILE A 345 -22.54 -7.59 0.46
N LEU A 346 -23.00 -6.93 -0.60
CA LEU A 346 -24.42 -6.67 -0.89
C LEU A 346 -24.93 -7.57 -2.02
N SER A 347 -26.07 -8.23 -1.81
CA SER A 347 -26.75 -9.04 -2.83
C SER A 347 -27.55 -8.19 -3.81
N ASN A 348 -28.01 -7.01 -3.37
CA ASN A 348 -28.72 -6.05 -4.21
C ASN A 348 -27.83 -4.91 -4.73
N TYR A 349 -26.50 -5.07 -4.71
CA TYR A 349 -25.53 -4.03 -5.10
C TYR A 349 -25.87 -3.37 -6.44
N ILE A 350 -26.13 -4.17 -7.48
CA ILE A 350 -26.38 -3.66 -8.84
C ILE A 350 -27.67 -2.84 -8.92
N ASN A 351 -28.72 -3.25 -8.20
CA ASN A 351 -29.98 -2.49 -8.17
C ASN A 351 -29.78 -1.13 -7.48
N LEU A 352 -28.96 -1.09 -6.41
CA LEU A 352 -28.65 0.15 -5.69
C LEU A 352 -27.91 1.17 -6.58
N THR A 353 -26.93 0.73 -7.39
CA THR A 353 -26.16 1.66 -8.24
C THR A 353 -26.98 2.34 -9.34
N GLN A 354 -28.16 1.80 -9.65
CA GLN A 354 -29.11 2.35 -10.63
C GLN A 354 -30.31 3.04 -9.95
N GLN A 355 -30.40 2.97 -8.61
CA GLN A 355 -31.56 3.45 -7.87
C GLN A 355 -31.55 4.98 -7.72
N ILE A 356 -32.72 5.56 -7.97
CA ILE A 356 -33.04 6.96 -7.70
C ILE A 356 -34.23 6.96 -6.74
N ALA A 357 -34.14 7.70 -5.64
CA ALA A 357 -35.20 7.80 -4.64
C ALA A 357 -36.46 8.32 -5.33
N ASP A 358 -37.50 7.52 -5.23
CA ASP A 358 -38.85 7.89 -5.62
C ASP A 358 -39.45 8.71 -4.47
N PRO A 359 -40.13 9.84 -4.70
CA PRO A 359 -40.90 10.51 -3.65
C PRO A 359 -41.93 9.59 -2.95
N ASN A 360 -42.28 8.44 -3.53
CA ASN A 360 -43.12 7.41 -2.91
C ASN A 360 -42.34 6.34 -2.12
N ASN A 361 -41.01 6.36 -2.14
CA ASN A 361 -40.14 5.42 -1.43
C ASN A 361 -39.19 6.20 -0.52
N ASP A 362 -39.44 6.18 0.79
CA ASP A 362 -38.64 6.85 1.81
C ASP A 362 -37.60 5.93 2.49
N GLU A 363 -37.38 4.72 1.95
CA GLU A 363 -36.52 3.70 2.54
C GLU A 363 -35.43 3.21 1.57
N LEU A 364 -34.22 3.12 2.10
CA LEU A 364 -33.08 2.42 1.51
C LEU A 364 -32.95 1.05 2.15
N ILE A 365 -33.00 -0.02 1.37
CA ILE A 365 -32.86 -1.38 1.87
C ILE A 365 -31.56 -1.99 1.35
N LEU A 366 -30.67 -2.35 2.26
CA LEU A 366 -29.42 -3.05 1.96
C LEU A 366 -29.65 -4.53 2.20
N HIS A 367 -29.46 -5.36 1.18
CA HIS A 367 -29.53 -6.82 1.32
C HIS A 367 -28.11 -7.37 1.37
N PHE A 368 -27.76 -8.10 2.42
CA PHE A 368 -26.41 -8.63 2.59
C PHE A 368 -26.29 -10.06 2.04
N GLN A 369 -25.08 -10.41 1.58
CA GLN A 369 -24.73 -11.78 1.21
C GLN A 369 -24.07 -12.50 2.40
N SER A 370 -24.39 -13.78 2.58
CA SER A 370 -23.66 -14.64 3.52
C SER A 370 -22.54 -15.37 2.77
N ASN A 371 -21.29 -14.97 3.01
CA ASN A 371 -20.10 -15.53 2.35
C ASN A 371 -18.90 -15.52 3.32
N SER A 372 -17.75 -15.99 2.86
CA SER A 372 -16.53 -16.07 3.69
C SER A 372 -16.08 -14.72 4.23
N ILE A 373 -16.30 -13.63 3.49
CA ILE A 373 -15.93 -12.26 3.88
C ILE A 373 -16.84 -11.77 5.01
N THR A 374 -18.16 -11.83 4.81
CA THR A 374 -19.14 -11.35 5.79
C THR A 374 -19.19 -12.16 7.07
N GLN A 375 -18.66 -13.38 7.07
CA GLN A 375 -18.49 -14.24 8.25
C GLN A 375 -17.20 -13.97 9.03
N LYS A 376 -16.14 -13.52 8.34
CA LYS A 376 -14.80 -13.33 8.94
C LYS A 376 -14.66 -11.99 9.66
N TYR A 377 -15.36 -10.96 9.18
CA TYR A 377 -15.23 -9.58 9.63
C TYR A 377 -16.48 -9.07 10.34
N LEU A 378 -16.28 -8.10 11.23
CA LEU A 378 -17.36 -7.21 11.66
C LEU A 378 -17.31 -5.94 10.80
N PHE A 379 -18.48 -5.36 10.53
CA PHE A 379 -18.63 -4.23 9.63
C PHE A 379 -19.35 -3.09 10.33
N ARG A 380 -18.79 -1.89 10.23
CA ARG A 380 -19.46 -0.65 10.59
C ARG A 380 -19.85 0.07 9.31
N ILE A 381 -21.10 0.53 9.26
CA ILE A 381 -21.69 1.15 8.06
C ILE A 381 -21.63 2.66 8.20
N ILE A 382 -20.98 3.32 7.24
CA ILE A 382 -20.85 4.76 7.15
C ILE A 382 -21.56 5.23 5.88
N ILE A 383 -22.35 6.30 5.98
CA ILE A 383 -22.98 6.94 4.82
C ILE A 383 -22.32 8.29 4.60
N TYR A 384 -21.94 8.58 3.37
CA TYR A 384 -21.47 9.89 2.94
C TYR A 384 -22.54 10.51 2.04
N ASP A 385 -23.09 11.65 2.46
CA ASP A 385 -24.01 12.44 1.67
C ASP A 385 -23.27 13.56 0.93
N TYR A 386 -23.48 13.62 -0.38
CA TYR A 386 -22.97 14.65 -1.26
C TYR A 386 -24.15 15.40 -1.88
N ALA A 387 -24.37 16.64 -1.47
CA ALA A 387 -25.49 17.43 -1.93
C ALA A 387 -25.03 18.59 -2.81
N THR A 388 -25.78 18.87 -3.87
CA THR A 388 -25.62 20.08 -4.69
C THR A 388 -26.96 20.78 -4.83
N GLN A 389 -26.95 22.11 -4.78
CA GLN A 389 -28.16 22.90 -5.05
C GLN A 389 -28.40 23.02 -6.55
N LEU A 390 -29.64 22.87 -6.98
CA LEU A 390 -30.09 23.13 -8.34
C LEU A 390 -30.42 24.62 -8.46
N SER A 391 -29.55 25.41 -9.09
CA SER A 391 -29.86 26.79 -9.46
C SER A 391 -29.56 27.01 -10.95
N SER A 392 -30.20 28.02 -11.55
CA SER A 392 -29.98 28.39 -12.96
C SER A 392 -28.65 29.10 -13.22
N ASP A 393 -27.77 29.23 -12.22
CA ASP A 393 -26.55 30.04 -12.28
C ASP A 393 -25.28 29.18 -12.42
N ASN A 394 -24.23 29.72 -13.05
CA ASN A 394 -23.02 28.98 -13.44
C ASN A 394 -22.21 28.41 -12.25
N GLN A 395 -22.48 28.85 -11.02
CA GLN A 395 -21.71 28.47 -9.82
C GLN A 395 -22.22 27.20 -9.11
N THR A 396 -23.42 26.71 -9.44
CA THR A 396 -24.09 25.64 -8.66
C THR A 396 -23.52 24.23 -8.83
N LEU A 397 -22.79 23.93 -9.90
CA LEU A 397 -22.14 22.62 -10.11
C LEU A 397 -20.91 22.40 -9.20
N TYR A 398 -20.43 23.48 -8.58
CA TYR A 398 -19.19 23.51 -7.80
C TYR A 398 -19.38 23.72 -6.30
N ASN A 399 -20.56 24.20 -5.86
CA ASN A 399 -20.87 24.40 -4.45
C ASN A 399 -21.54 23.16 -3.85
N ARG A 400 -20.73 22.16 -3.51
CA ARG A 400 -21.18 20.85 -3.02
C ARG A 400 -20.98 20.75 -1.51
N THR A 401 -22.05 20.55 -0.76
CA THR A 401 -21.96 20.26 0.68
C THR A 401 -21.82 18.75 0.89
N ARG A 402 -21.08 18.36 1.93
CA ARG A 402 -20.78 16.95 2.20
C ARG A 402 -20.91 16.64 3.68
N GLN A 403 -21.45 15.48 3.99
CA GLN A 403 -21.68 15.05 5.37
C GLN A 403 -21.37 13.57 5.54
N ARG A 404 -20.54 13.23 6.54
CA ARG A 404 -20.38 11.85 7.04
C ARG A 404 -21.47 11.58 8.07
N ILE A 405 -22.21 10.51 7.86
CA ILE A 405 -23.34 10.09 8.68
C ILE A 405 -23.01 8.71 9.23
N ASP A 406 -22.82 8.66 10.55
CA ASP A 406 -22.64 7.42 11.30
C ASP A 406 -24.00 6.96 11.83
N LEU A 407 -24.43 5.76 11.46
CA LEU A 407 -25.72 5.22 11.88
C LEU A 407 -25.76 4.87 13.38
N GLY A 408 -24.63 4.90 14.09
CA GLY A 408 -24.56 4.58 15.52
C GLY A 408 -24.76 3.10 15.84
N LEU A 409 -24.73 2.23 14.81
CA LEU A 409 -24.94 0.79 14.95
C LEU A 409 -23.71 0.02 15.48
N GLY A 410 -22.55 0.69 15.53
CA GLY A 410 -21.28 0.04 15.84
C GLY A 410 -20.85 -0.98 14.78
N TYR A 411 -20.06 -1.96 15.20
CA TYR A 411 -19.61 -3.06 14.34
C TYR A 411 -20.62 -4.23 14.36
N LEU A 412 -21.02 -4.68 13.18
CA LEU A 412 -22.07 -5.67 12.95
C LEU A 412 -21.51 -6.91 12.24
N ASN A 413 -21.99 -8.10 12.60
CA ASN A 413 -21.76 -9.30 11.79
C ASN A 413 -22.80 -9.37 10.68
N LEU A 414 -22.43 -8.96 9.46
CA LEU A 414 -23.36 -8.90 8.32
C LEU A 414 -23.81 -10.27 7.84
N SER A 415 -23.06 -11.35 8.11
CA SER A 415 -23.52 -12.71 7.76
C SER A 415 -24.73 -13.18 8.59
N ALA A 416 -24.99 -12.51 9.72
CA ALA A 416 -26.12 -12.80 10.60
C ALA A 416 -27.35 -11.89 10.33
N ILE A 417 -27.24 -10.95 9.38
CA ILE A 417 -28.27 -9.96 9.07
C ILE A 417 -28.66 -10.13 7.60
N ASN A 418 -29.94 -10.39 7.31
CA ASN A 418 -30.40 -10.54 5.93
C ASN A 418 -30.49 -9.20 5.21
N ASN A 419 -31.04 -8.18 5.87
CA ASN A 419 -31.17 -6.84 5.35
C ASN A 419 -31.12 -5.76 6.44
N LEU A 420 -30.82 -4.54 6.02
CA LEU A 420 -30.88 -3.32 6.83
C LEU A 420 -31.69 -2.27 6.10
N THR A 421 -32.76 -1.79 6.74
CA THR A 421 -33.57 -0.68 6.25
C THR A 421 -33.12 0.62 6.90
N ILE A 422 -32.77 1.60 6.08
CA ILE A 422 -32.36 2.95 6.48
C ILE A 422 -33.39 3.92 5.92
N ARG A 423 -33.94 4.75 6.78
CA ARG A 423 -34.96 5.73 6.39
C ARG A 423 -34.31 7.01 5.90
N TYR A 424 -34.80 7.61 4.82
CA TYR A 424 -34.20 8.84 4.29
C TYR A 424 -34.26 10.02 5.25
N ASP A 425 -35.21 10.08 6.18
CA ASP A 425 -35.27 11.11 7.22
C ASP A 425 -34.16 10.98 8.29
N THR A 426 -33.53 9.81 8.42
CA THR A 426 -32.32 9.61 9.23
C THR A 426 -31.06 10.13 8.55
N ILE A 427 -31.12 10.32 7.23
CA ILE A 427 -30.02 10.81 6.40
C ILE A 427 -30.19 12.32 6.14
N PHE A 428 -31.40 12.74 5.75
CA PHE A 428 -31.73 14.11 5.40
C PHE A 428 -32.65 14.74 6.46
N SER A 429 -32.30 15.90 6.98
CA SER A 429 -33.23 16.72 7.79
C SER A 429 -34.36 17.23 6.89
N VAL A 430 -35.47 16.48 6.82
CA VAL A 430 -36.69 16.83 6.04
C VAL A 430 -37.29 18.19 6.45
N THR A 431 -36.84 18.77 7.58
CA THR A 431 -37.49 19.94 8.20
C THR A 431 -36.83 21.29 7.90
N THR A 432 -35.69 21.34 7.21
CA THR A 432 -34.95 22.61 6.98
C THR A 432 -34.40 22.84 5.58
N ASP A 433 -34.38 21.84 4.68
CA ASP A 433 -33.82 22.02 3.34
C ASP A 433 -34.95 22.14 2.29
N PRO A 434 -35.06 23.26 1.56
CA PRO A 434 -36.04 23.38 0.49
C PRO A 434 -35.72 22.36 -0.62
N THR A 435 -36.77 21.97 -1.32
CA THR A 435 -36.94 20.95 -2.37
C THR A 435 -36.00 21.02 -3.61
N ASP A 436 -34.86 21.69 -3.53
CA ASP A 436 -34.00 22.03 -4.67
C ASP A 436 -32.57 21.44 -4.60
N ARG A 437 -32.31 20.47 -3.72
CA ARG A 437 -31.00 19.79 -3.65
C ARG A 437 -31.05 18.37 -4.21
N VAL A 438 -29.98 17.98 -4.91
CA VAL A 438 -29.74 16.60 -5.35
C VAL A 438 -28.68 15.99 -4.47
N HIS A 439 -29.01 14.85 -3.87
CA HIS A 439 -28.12 14.10 -3.00
C HIS A 439 -27.59 12.86 -3.73
N ALA A 440 -26.29 12.63 -3.62
CA ALA A 440 -25.62 11.42 -4.03
C ALA A 440 -25.08 10.74 -2.77
N LEU A 441 -25.60 9.55 -2.43
CA LEU A 441 -25.26 8.85 -1.19
C LEU A 441 -24.26 7.73 -1.46
N GLN A 442 -23.10 7.77 -0.83
CA GLN A 442 -22.16 6.64 -0.85
C GLN A 442 -22.23 5.88 0.46
N ILE A 443 -22.37 4.56 0.40
CA ILE A 443 -22.22 3.71 1.58
C ILE A 443 -20.78 3.23 1.63
N SER A 444 -20.19 3.18 2.81
CA SER A 444 -18.87 2.61 3.03
C SER A 444 -18.91 1.67 4.23
N PHE A 445 -18.15 0.60 4.13
CA PHE A 445 -18.00 -0.38 5.19
C PHE A 445 -16.60 -0.26 5.80
N GLU A 446 -16.54 0.04 7.09
CA GLU A 446 -15.34 -0.11 7.92
C GLU A 446 -15.33 -1.54 8.47
N ILE A 447 -14.21 -2.25 8.33
CA ILE A 447 -14.10 -3.65 8.75
C ILE A 447 -13.18 -3.79 9.96
N GLU A 448 -13.59 -4.61 10.91
CA GLU A 448 -12.78 -5.04 12.04
C GLU A 448 -12.63 -6.56 11.99
N GLN A 449 -11.39 -7.05 12.06
CA GLN A 449 -11.13 -8.48 12.05
C GLN A 449 -11.59 -9.08 13.38
N THR A 450 -12.40 -10.14 13.32
CA THR A 450 -12.90 -10.81 14.53
C THR A 450 -11.79 -11.47 15.37
N LYS A 451 -10.61 -11.72 14.77
CA LYS A 451 -9.39 -12.28 15.37
C LYS A 451 -8.14 -11.70 14.71
N GLY A 452 -7.25 -11.07 15.46
CA GLY A 452 -6.01 -10.45 14.96
C GLY A 452 -5.80 -9.04 15.51
N TRP A 453 -4.55 -8.55 15.46
CA TRP A 453 -4.14 -7.26 16.05
C TRP A 453 -4.44 -6.03 15.16
N LEU A 454 -4.94 -6.24 13.92
CA LEU A 454 -5.27 -5.12 13.02
C LEU A 454 -6.50 -4.37 13.49
N ARG A 455 -6.29 -3.10 13.85
CA ARG A 455 -7.34 -2.11 14.02
C ARG A 455 -7.83 -1.66 12.64
N SER A 456 -9.10 -1.94 12.39
CA SER A 456 -9.99 -1.28 11.42
C SER A 456 -9.37 -0.94 10.06
N ALA A 457 -9.66 -1.73 9.03
CA ALA A 457 -9.42 -1.30 7.65
C ALA A 457 -10.70 -0.63 7.10
N LEU A 458 -10.58 0.55 6.50
CA LEU A 458 -11.68 1.18 5.78
C LEU A 458 -11.69 0.63 4.35
N PHE A 459 -12.51 -0.38 4.06
CA PHE A 459 -12.60 -0.93 2.69
C PHE A 459 -13.97 -1.51 2.37
N VAL A 460 -14.35 -1.25 1.11
CA VAL A 460 -15.63 -1.45 0.42
C VAL A 460 -16.54 -0.22 0.50
N GLY A 461 -16.55 0.58 -0.56
CA GLY A 461 -17.67 1.47 -0.87
C GLY A 461 -18.76 0.68 -1.58
N ALA A 462 -20.03 1.02 -1.37
CA ALA A 462 -21.10 0.76 -2.32
C ALA A 462 -21.47 2.09 -2.99
N LYS A 463 -21.43 2.08 -4.32
CA LYS A 463 -21.75 3.19 -5.24
C LYS A 463 -23.11 3.85 -4.99
N ILE A 464 -23.16 5.11 -5.44
CA ILE A 464 -24.24 6.09 -5.31
C ILE A 464 -25.62 5.54 -5.68
N PHE A 465 -26.59 5.72 -4.79
CA PHE A 465 -28.00 5.87 -5.16
C PHE A 465 -28.38 7.33 -4.94
N THR A 466 -29.18 7.84 -5.86
CA THR A 466 -29.57 9.25 -5.87
C THR A 466 -30.75 9.42 -4.94
N ALA A 467 -30.78 10.44 -4.08
CA ALA A 467 -32.02 10.88 -3.46
C ALA A 467 -32.38 12.27 -4.00
N ALA A 468 -33.35 12.30 -4.91
CA ALA A 468 -33.93 13.55 -5.39
C ALA A 468 -35.41 13.52 -5.00
N THR A 469 -35.75 14.21 -3.93
CA THR A 469 -37.15 14.33 -3.49
C THR A 469 -37.98 15.06 -4.54
N THR A 470 -37.38 15.94 -5.36
CA THR A 470 -37.95 16.56 -6.56
C THR A 470 -36.86 17.09 -7.51
N LEU A 471 -36.51 16.40 -8.59
CA LEU A 471 -35.69 16.98 -9.66
C LEU A 471 -36.57 17.95 -10.49
N ASN A 472 -36.29 19.25 -10.38
CA ASN A 472 -37.01 20.28 -11.13
C ASN A 472 -36.82 20.08 -12.65
N ALA A 473 -37.91 20.18 -13.41
CA ALA A 473 -37.95 20.16 -14.87
C ALA A 473 -36.98 21.15 -15.55
N ALA A 474 -36.56 22.18 -14.81
CA ALA A 474 -35.70 23.25 -15.28
C ALA A 474 -34.20 22.87 -15.40
N TYR A 475 -33.74 21.74 -14.84
CA TYR A 475 -32.30 21.41 -14.86
C TYR A 475 -31.76 21.18 -16.27
N CYS A 476 -32.39 20.32 -17.08
CA CYS A 476 -31.92 20.05 -18.44
C CYS A 476 -31.86 21.33 -19.31
N PRO A 477 -32.90 22.18 -19.36
CA PRO A 477 -32.81 23.48 -20.04
C PRO A 477 -31.68 24.39 -19.54
N ALA A 478 -31.45 24.46 -18.22
CA ALA A 478 -30.35 25.26 -17.66
C ALA A 478 -28.98 24.68 -18.05
N TRP A 479 -28.80 23.36 -17.95
CA TRP A 479 -27.58 22.68 -18.37
C TRP A 479 -27.29 22.92 -19.86
N LEU A 480 -28.29 22.85 -20.73
CA LEU A 480 -28.14 23.10 -22.18
C LEU A 480 -27.62 24.51 -22.48
N LEU A 481 -28.03 25.53 -21.71
CA LEU A 481 -27.56 26.91 -21.87
C LEU A 481 -26.10 27.10 -21.46
N MET A 482 -25.57 26.22 -20.62
CA MET A 482 -24.19 26.28 -20.11
C MET A 482 -23.20 25.48 -20.98
N GLN A 483 -23.67 24.72 -21.97
CA GLN A 483 -22.80 23.85 -22.76
C GLN A 483 -21.98 24.63 -23.79
N SER A 484 -20.67 24.31 -23.82
CA SER A 484 -19.73 24.74 -24.86
C SER A 484 -19.69 23.77 -26.04
N ASP A 485 -19.09 24.21 -27.16
CA ASP A 485 -18.91 23.41 -28.37
C ASP A 485 -18.25 22.03 -28.08
N PRO A 486 -18.93 20.90 -28.39
CA PRO A 486 -18.43 19.55 -28.12
C PRO A 486 -17.15 19.20 -28.90
N LEU A 487 -16.87 19.85 -30.03
CA LEU A 487 -15.67 19.59 -30.84
C LEU A 487 -14.38 19.85 -30.06
N LYS A 488 -14.40 20.78 -29.11
CA LYS A 488 -13.24 21.07 -28.25
C LYS A 488 -12.85 19.89 -27.36
N TYR A 489 -13.79 19.01 -27.02
CA TYR A 489 -13.59 17.90 -26.09
C TYR A 489 -13.40 16.55 -26.82
N ILE A 490 -13.99 16.39 -28.01
CA ILE A 490 -13.84 15.18 -28.85
C ILE A 490 -12.38 14.85 -29.16
N GLU A 491 -11.52 15.86 -29.33
CA GLU A 491 -10.09 15.64 -29.59
C GLU A 491 -9.29 15.26 -28.34
N GLN A 492 -9.85 15.52 -27.16
CA GLN A 492 -9.17 15.30 -25.88
C GLN A 492 -9.49 13.93 -25.28
N VAL A 493 -10.56 13.26 -25.71
CA VAL A 493 -10.97 11.94 -25.19
C VAL A 493 -10.32 10.78 -25.94
N PRO A 494 -10.09 9.62 -25.29
CA PRO A 494 -9.59 8.43 -25.95
C PRO A 494 -10.55 7.94 -27.05
N VAL A 495 -9.98 7.44 -28.14
CA VAL A 495 -10.75 6.87 -29.25
C VAL A 495 -11.16 5.43 -28.93
N CYS A 496 -12.42 5.09 -29.15
CA CYS A 496 -12.95 3.76 -28.87
C CYS A 496 -12.39 2.72 -29.86
N PRO A 497 -12.12 1.48 -29.44
CA PRO A 497 -12.01 0.36 -30.37
C PRO A 497 -13.27 0.23 -31.23
N CYS A 498 -13.14 -0.04 -32.53
CA CYS A 498 -14.33 -0.29 -33.37
C CYS A 498 -14.97 -1.67 -33.10
N GLN A 499 -14.18 -2.61 -32.58
CA GLN A 499 -14.63 -3.96 -32.24
C GLN A 499 -13.91 -4.46 -30.99
N VAL A 500 -14.61 -5.24 -30.18
CA VAL A 500 -14.08 -5.87 -28.96
C VAL A 500 -14.30 -7.39 -28.97
N PRO A 501 -13.43 -8.18 -28.32
CA PRO A 501 -13.67 -9.60 -28.14
C PRO A 501 -14.87 -9.82 -27.20
N ILE A 502 -15.77 -10.74 -27.58
CA ILE A 502 -17.00 -11.06 -26.84
C ILE A 502 -16.96 -12.42 -26.13
N GLU A 503 -15.98 -13.28 -26.43
CA GLU A 503 -15.85 -14.62 -25.87
C GLU A 503 -14.40 -14.91 -25.43
N PRO A 504 -14.01 -14.57 -24.19
CA PRO A 504 -14.78 -13.86 -23.18
C PRO A 504 -14.65 -12.33 -23.30
N TRP A 505 -15.64 -11.61 -22.77
CA TRP A 505 -15.44 -10.22 -22.37
C TRP A 505 -14.36 -10.15 -21.28
N ILE A 506 -13.37 -9.28 -21.46
CA ILE A 506 -12.24 -9.14 -20.54
C ILE A 506 -12.34 -7.84 -19.74
N ASP A 507 -11.75 -7.80 -18.53
CA ASP A 507 -11.91 -6.66 -17.63
C ASP A 507 -11.26 -5.35 -18.13
N GLU A 508 -10.16 -5.47 -18.86
CA GLU A 508 -9.43 -4.34 -19.45
C GLU A 508 -9.01 -4.68 -20.89
N TYR A 509 -9.43 -3.88 -21.87
CA TYR A 509 -9.08 -4.01 -23.29
C TYR A 509 -8.48 -2.70 -23.81
N MET A 510 -7.23 -2.71 -24.28
CA MET A 510 -6.52 -1.52 -24.79
C MET A 510 -6.49 -0.32 -23.81
N GLY A 511 -6.41 -0.64 -22.51
CA GLY A 511 -6.45 0.34 -21.42
C GLY A 511 -7.84 0.89 -21.09
N PHE A 512 -8.90 0.45 -21.79
CA PHE A 512 -10.28 0.68 -21.39
C PHE A 512 -10.72 -0.37 -20.38
N ARG A 513 -11.44 0.03 -19.33
CA ARG A 513 -11.99 -0.87 -18.29
C ARG A 513 -13.48 -1.09 -18.49
N ILE A 514 -13.98 -2.25 -18.12
CA ILE A 514 -15.42 -2.55 -18.21
C ILE A 514 -16.24 -1.54 -17.39
N ASP A 515 -17.38 -1.11 -17.93
CA ASP A 515 -18.34 -0.27 -17.22
C ASP A 515 -19.28 -1.14 -16.39
N GLU A 516 -19.21 -1.03 -15.07
CA GLU A 516 -20.10 -1.78 -14.16
C GLU A 516 -21.59 -1.49 -14.38
N GLY A 517 -21.94 -0.29 -14.86
CA GLY A 517 -23.32 0.08 -15.20
C GLY A 517 -23.83 -0.56 -16.49
N CYS A 518 -22.92 -1.16 -17.28
CA CYS A 518 -23.24 -1.93 -18.48
C CYS A 518 -22.19 -3.04 -18.71
N ASP A 519 -22.09 -3.94 -17.74
CA ASP A 519 -21.18 -5.09 -17.74
C ASP A 519 -21.75 -6.28 -18.52
N ALA A 520 -21.15 -6.60 -19.67
CA ALA A 520 -21.57 -7.70 -20.53
C ALA A 520 -21.44 -9.10 -19.90
N ARG A 521 -20.72 -9.24 -18.78
CA ARG A 521 -20.61 -10.53 -18.04
C ARG A 521 -21.84 -10.80 -17.20
N LYS A 522 -22.70 -9.79 -16.99
CA LYS A 522 -23.93 -9.86 -16.21
C LYS A 522 -25.17 -9.89 -17.14
N PRO A 523 -26.35 -10.33 -16.66
CA PRO A 523 -27.59 -10.30 -17.46
C PRO A 523 -27.98 -8.87 -17.87
N VAL A 524 -28.41 -8.67 -19.13
CA VAL A 524 -28.82 -7.35 -19.67
C VAL A 524 -30.04 -6.77 -18.94
N GLU A 525 -30.84 -7.57 -18.27
CA GLU A 525 -31.96 -7.07 -17.46
C GLU A 525 -31.48 -6.48 -16.12
N GLU A 526 -30.27 -6.85 -15.70
CA GLU A 526 -29.61 -6.38 -14.47
C GLU A 526 -28.60 -5.26 -14.75
N THR A 527 -28.19 -5.05 -16.00
CA THR A 527 -27.11 -4.14 -16.40
C THR A 527 -27.47 -3.39 -17.69
N CYS A 528 -26.79 -2.31 -18.06
CA CYS A 528 -27.07 -1.56 -19.29
C CYS A 528 -28.44 -0.87 -19.37
N ALA A 529 -29.11 -0.63 -18.24
CA ALA A 529 -30.43 0.00 -18.21
C ALA A 529 -30.49 1.34 -18.96
N TYR A 530 -29.38 2.09 -19.03
CA TYR A 530 -29.26 3.38 -19.70
C TYR A 530 -28.79 3.31 -21.17
N HIS A 531 -28.35 2.15 -21.66
CA HIS A 531 -27.78 1.97 -23.00
C HIS A 531 -28.61 0.95 -23.79
N LYS A 532 -29.70 1.44 -24.40
CA LYS A 532 -30.62 0.59 -25.17
C LYS A 532 -29.89 -0.14 -26.30
N SER A 533 -29.97 -1.46 -26.39
CA SER A 533 -29.26 -2.30 -27.40
C SER A 533 -27.76 -2.52 -27.17
N ALA A 534 -27.16 -1.93 -26.13
CA ALA A 534 -25.80 -2.26 -25.75
C ALA A 534 -25.77 -3.61 -25.00
N ARG A 535 -24.82 -4.47 -25.36
CA ARG A 535 -24.48 -5.67 -24.60
C ARG A 535 -23.48 -5.37 -23.49
N GLY A 536 -22.54 -4.48 -23.76
CA GLY A 536 -21.53 -4.07 -22.79
C GLY A 536 -20.86 -2.77 -23.16
N CYS A 537 -20.35 -2.06 -22.15
CA CYS A 537 -19.59 -0.84 -22.33
C CYS A 537 -18.22 -0.91 -21.64
N TYR A 538 -17.29 -0.13 -22.16
CA TYR A 538 -15.96 0.10 -21.62
C TYR A 538 -15.71 1.59 -21.45
N ARG A 539 -14.89 1.99 -20.47
CA ARG A 539 -14.52 3.38 -20.20
C ARG A 539 -13.01 3.58 -20.17
N LYS A 540 -12.55 4.75 -20.63
CA LYS A 540 -11.16 5.20 -20.49
C LYS A 540 -11.11 6.71 -20.30
N ARG A 541 -10.25 7.15 -19.38
CA ARG A 541 -9.93 8.55 -19.16
C ARG A 541 -8.96 9.06 -20.24
N SER A 542 -9.08 10.33 -20.61
CA SER A 542 -8.05 11.09 -21.30
C SER A 542 -6.74 11.13 -20.50
N ASP A 543 -5.60 11.03 -21.20
CA ASP A 543 -4.29 11.19 -20.56
C ASP A 543 -3.95 12.67 -20.28
N ILE A 544 -4.61 13.60 -20.97
CA ILE A 544 -4.29 15.04 -20.99
C ILE A 544 -5.39 15.93 -20.39
N SER A 545 -6.54 15.37 -20.03
CA SER A 545 -7.68 16.12 -19.49
C SER A 545 -8.49 15.31 -18.47
N TRP A 546 -9.52 15.91 -17.88
CA TRP A 546 -10.48 15.23 -17.00
C TRP A 546 -11.53 14.43 -17.77
N ALA A 547 -11.61 14.62 -19.08
CA ALA A 547 -12.61 13.98 -19.91
C ALA A 547 -12.35 12.48 -20.07
N GLY A 548 -13.37 11.73 -20.46
CA GLY A 548 -13.29 10.30 -20.74
C GLY A 548 -14.20 9.90 -21.89
N ALA A 549 -14.01 8.68 -22.37
CA ALA A 549 -14.90 8.05 -23.32
C ALA A 549 -15.58 6.85 -22.68
N GLN A 550 -16.90 6.77 -22.80
CA GLN A 550 -17.67 5.56 -22.60
C GLN A 550 -18.00 4.97 -23.98
N CYS A 551 -17.52 3.76 -24.24
CA CYS A 551 -17.64 3.05 -25.49
C CYS A 551 -18.58 1.87 -25.30
N CYS A 552 -19.73 1.88 -25.94
CA CYS A 552 -20.73 0.81 -25.83
C CYS A 552 -20.80 0.00 -27.13
N TYR A 553 -21.03 -1.30 -26.98
CA TYR A 553 -20.98 -2.26 -28.06
C TYR A 553 -22.23 -3.14 -28.06
N ASP A 554 -22.64 -3.57 -29.25
CA ASP A 554 -23.76 -4.48 -29.44
C ASP A 554 -23.40 -5.95 -29.10
N GLU A 555 -24.36 -6.86 -29.31
CA GLU A 555 -24.20 -8.31 -29.10
C GLU A 555 -23.09 -8.95 -29.98
N GLN A 556 -22.64 -8.28 -31.05
CA GLN A 556 -21.54 -8.73 -31.90
C GLN A 556 -20.19 -8.09 -31.51
N GLY A 557 -20.16 -7.28 -30.43
CA GLY A 557 -18.97 -6.54 -30.01
C GLY A 557 -18.63 -5.38 -30.94
N LYS A 558 -19.59 -4.90 -31.74
CA LYS A 558 -19.40 -3.76 -32.65
C LYS A 558 -19.78 -2.46 -31.95
N PHE A 559 -18.95 -1.43 -32.15
CA PHE A 559 -19.18 -0.11 -31.57
C PHE A 559 -20.51 0.50 -32.03
N ILE A 560 -21.28 1.06 -31.09
CA ILE A 560 -22.54 1.74 -31.34
C ILE A 560 -22.28 3.23 -31.54
N GLU A 561 -22.61 3.76 -32.73
CA GLU A 561 -22.25 5.12 -33.16
C GLU A 561 -23.30 6.19 -32.82
N HIS A 562 -24.51 5.78 -32.42
CA HIS A 562 -25.64 6.70 -32.26
C HIS A 562 -26.23 6.62 -30.84
N GLY A 563 -26.31 7.78 -30.17
CA GLY A 563 -26.81 7.87 -28.79
C GLY A 563 -28.20 7.27 -28.58
N LYS A 564 -29.13 7.48 -29.52
CA LYS A 564 -30.49 6.90 -29.47
C LYS A 564 -30.52 5.37 -29.54
N ASP A 565 -29.48 4.77 -30.12
CA ASP A 565 -29.32 3.33 -30.30
C ASP A 565 -28.48 2.71 -29.17
N GLY A 566 -28.24 3.46 -28.08
CA GLY A 566 -27.52 3.01 -26.89
C GLY A 566 -26.02 3.25 -26.89
N ALA A 567 -25.50 4.11 -27.77
CA ALA A 567 -24.11 4.49 -27.71
C ALA A 567 -23.74 5.03 -26.32
N GLY A 568 -22.48 4.82 -25.93
CA GLY A 568 -21.91 5.52 -24.79
C GLY A 568 -21.69 6.99 -25.12
N THR A 569 -21.37 7.79 -24.11
CA THR A 569 -21.14 9.22 -24.27
C THR A 569 -19.70 9.62 -24.02
N LEU A 570 -19.33 10.81 -24.48
CA LEU A 570 -18.16 11.50 -23.96
C LEU A 570 -18.45 12.01 -22.56
N ASP A 571 -17.57 11.71 -21.62
CA ASP A 571 -17.62 12.20 -20.26
C ASP A 571 -16.80 13.49 -20.18
N VAL A 572 -17.37 14.60 -19.73
CA VAL A 572 -16.58 15.81 -19.43
C VAL A 572 -15.72 15.58 -18.20
N ILE A 573 -16.22 14.79 -17.24
CA ILE A 573 -15.46 14.28 -16.12
C ILE A 573 -15.55 12.75 -16.13
N SER A 574 -14.46 12.08 -16.48
CA SER A 574 -14.38 10.64 -16.39
C SER A 574 -14.56 10.20 -14.93
N PRO A 575 -15.28 9.10 -14.65
CA PRO A 575 -15.34 8.53 -13.30
C PRO A 575 -13.95 8.12 -12.77
N ASP A 576 -13.00 7.92 -13.70
CA ASP A 576 -11.60 7.58 -13.43
C ASP A 576 -10.68 8.82 -13.36
N ALA A 577 -11.22 10.03 -13.41
CA ALA A 577 -10.46 11.27 -13.53
C ALA A 577 -9.76 11.72 -12.25
N ASN A 578 -8.56 11.19 -11.97
CA ASN A 578 -7.64 11.83 -11.01
C ASN A 578 -7.07 13.12 -11.63
N SER A 579 -7.06 14.21 -10.86
CA SER A 579 -6.54 15.51 -11.33
C SER A 579 -5.02 15.60 -11.23
N TRP A 580 -4.37 16.15 -12.25
CA TRP A 580 -2.99 16.68 -12.19
C TRP A 580 -2.93 18.07 -11.56
N TYR A 581 -4.05 18.81 -11.56
CA TYR A 581 -4.17 20.20 -11.08
C TYR A 581 -5.08 20.30 -9.84
N GLY A 582 -5.06 19.28 -8.99
CA GLY A 582 -5.51 19.38 -7.61
C GLY A 582 -7.03 19.50 -7.35
N LYS A 583 -7.88 18.67 -8.00
CA LYS A 583 -9.25 18.32 -7.56
C LYS A 583 -9.74 16.97 -8.15
N SER A 584 -9.61 15.86 -7.42
CA SER A 584 -10.40 14.62 -7.53
C SER A 584 -11.91 14.88 -7.38
N LEU A 585 -12.54 15.36 -8.46
CA LEU A 585 -13.99 15.27 -8.60
C LEU A 585 -14.43 13.85 -8.99
N ASN A 586 -13.57 13.04 -9.64
CA ASN A 586 -13.76 11.65 -10.08
C ASN A 586 -15.23 11.23 -10.24
N PHE A 587 -15.71 10.45 -9.28
CA PHE A 587 -16.97 9.75 -9.31
C PHE A 587 -18.19 10.67 -9.12
N PHE A 588 -18.13 11.60 -8.16
CA PHE A 588 -19.21 12.57 -7.94
C PHE A 588 -19.22 13.67 -9.02
N GLY A 589 -18.04 14.03 -9.53
CA GLY A 589 -17.87 14.90 -10.69
C GLY A 589 -18.58 14.38 -11.91
N HIS A 590 -18.30 13.13 -12.26
CA HIS A 590 -18.98 12.40 -13.32
C HIS A 590 -20.49 12.35 -13.06
N PHE A 591 -20.91 12.02 -11.84
CA PHE A 591 -22.32 11.98 -11.46
C PHE A 591 -23.03 13.31 -11.74
N PHE A 592 -22.54 14.42 -11.20
CA PHE A 592 -23.23 15.72 -11.33
C PHE A 592 -23.09 16.33 -12.74
N SER A 593 -21.98 16.07 -13.45
CA SER A 593 -21.66 16.76 -14.71
C SER A 593 -22.13 16.03 -15.96
N ASP A 594 -22.19 14.70 -15.91
CA ASP A 594 -22.49 13.84 -17.05
C ASP A 594 -23.73 12.98 -16.81
N PHE A 595 -23.78 12.22 -15.71
CA PHE A 595 -24.92 11.33 -15.43
C PHE A 595 -26.22 12.09 -15.13
N LEU A 596 -26.18 13.10 -14.25
CA LEU A 596 -27.35 13.88 -13.85
C LEU A 596 -27.96 14.64 -15.03
N SER A 597 -27.12 15.13 -15.94
CA SER A 597 -27.57 15.76 -17.19
C SER A 597 -28.24 14.77 -18.14
N TYR A 598 -27.67 13.58 -18.34
CA TYR A 598 -28.31 12.52 -19.13
C TYR A 598 -29.66 12.16 -18.54
N TRP A 599 -29.73 11.89 -17.24
CA TRP A 599 -30.97 11.51 -16.57
C TRP A 599 -32.04 12.60 -16.69
N SER A 600 -31.68 13.85 -16.40
CA SER A 600 -32.60 14.98 -16.50
C SER A 600 -33.12 15.21 -17.92
N CYS A 601 -32.26 15.08 -18.94
CA CYS A 601 -32.63 15.35 -20.34
C CYS A 601 -33.30 14.17 -21.06
N CYS A 602 -32.95 12.92 -20.72
CA CYS A 602 -33.36 11.73 -21.46
C CYS A 602 -34.27 10.76 -20.68
N ARG A 603 -34.37 10.86 -19.35
CA ARG A 603 -35.08 9.87 -18.50
C ARG A 603 -36.12 10.45 -17.53
N SER A 604 -36.09 11.76 -17.23
CA SER A 604 -37.02 12.41 -16.30
C SER A 604 -38.50 12.29 -16.73
N LEU A 605 -39.44 12.44 -15.80
CA LEU A 605 -40.89 12.31 -16.05
C LEU A 605 -41.47 13.37 -17.03
N LEU A 606 -40.69 14.39 -17.41
CA LEU A 606 -41.09 15.52 -18.28
C LEU A 606 -40.36 15.54 -19.64
N ILE A 607 -40.09 14.36 -20.21
CA ILE A 607 -39.35 14.19 -21.46
C ILE A 607 -39.99 14.93 -22.65
N SER A 608 -39.12 15.57 -23.44
CA SER A 608 -39.33 15.78 -24.88
C SER A 608 -38.21 15.08 -25.64
N GLU A 609 -38.52 14.37 -26.73
CA GLU A 609 -37.50 13.81 -27.63
C GLU A 609 -36.48 14.85 -28.11
N THR A 610 -36.90 16.13 -28.15
CA THR A 610 -36.04 17.25 -28.53
C THR A 610 -34.95 17.53 -27.50
N LEU A 611 -35.24 17.39 -26.21
CA LEU A 611 -34.27 17.64 -25.13
C LEU A 611 -33.22 16.53 -25.09
N CYS A 612 -33.64 15.27 -25.23
CA CYS A 612 -32.69 14.17 -25.29
C CYS A 612 -31.82 14.21 -26.55
N LYS A 613 -32.38 14.63 -27.69
CA LYS A 613 -31.58 14.88 -28.89
C LYS A 613 -30.55 15.98 -28.65
N ALA A 614 -30.95 17.11 -28.07
CA ALA A 614 -30.05 18.20 -27.74
C ALA A 614 -28.93 17.78 -26.77
N TYR A 615 -29.24 16.89 -25.81
CA TYR A 615 -28.20 16.29 -24.95
C TYR A 615 -27.12 15.57 -25.76
N TYR A 616 -27.51 14.66 -26.67
CA TYR A 616 -26.54 13.94 -27.51
C TYR A 616 -25.82 14.84 -28.53
N ASP A 617 -26.38 15.99 -28.89
CA ASP A 617 -25.67 16.99 -29.70
C ASP A 617 -24.47 17.60 -28.93
N TYR A 618 -24.59 17.78 -27.60
CA TYR A 618 -23.51 18.29 -26.72
C TYR A 618 -22.68 17.21 -26.00
N ARG A 619 -23.18 15.98 -25.96
CA ARG A 619 -22.52 14.78 -25.44
C ARG A 619 -22.63 13.65 -26.48
N PRO A 620 -22.00 13.80 -27.66
CA PRO A 620 -22.12 12.83 -28.73
C PRO A 620 -21.49 11.48 -28.35
N ALA A 621 -21.82 10.46 -29.13
CA ALA A 621 -21.09 9.21 -29.08
C ALA A 621 -19.61 9.44 -29.42
N GLY A 622 -18.73 8.64 -28.83
CA GLY A 622 -17.33 8.62 -29.21
C GLY A 622 -17.14 8.25 -30.69
N ARG A 623 -15.93 8.45 -31.19
CA ARG A 623 -15.48 7.89 -32.47
C ARG A 623 -14.75 6.58 -32.24
N CYS A 624 -14.75 5.70 -33.24
CA CYS A 624 -13.96 4.48 -33.19
C CYS A 624 -12.85 4.48 -34.24
N GLU A 625 -11.70 3.88 -33.89
CA GLU A 625 -10.57 3.63 -34.79
C GLU A 625 -10.02 2.20 -34.56
N ASN A 626 -9.46 1.59 -35.61
CA ASN A 626 -8.79 0.28 -35.50
C ASN A 626 -7.36 0.49 -34.97
N MET A 627 -7.12 0.22 -33.69
CA MET A 627 -5.81 0.35 -33.05
C MET A 627 -4.98 -0.94 -33.20
N GLU A 628 -3.70 -0.84 -33.56
CA GLU A 628 -2.76 -1.98 -33.53
C GLU A 628 -2.31 -2.31 -32.08
N ILE A 629 -2.05 -3.60 -31.83
CA ILE A 629 -1.89 -4.20 -30.49
C ILE A 629 -0.55 -3.82 -29.83
N GLU A 630 -0.57 -3.57 -28.51
CA GLU A 630 0.59 -3.36 -27.63
C GLU A 630 1.52 -4.59 -27.60
N SER A 631 2.84 -4.42 -27.82
CA SER A 631 3.81 -5.50 -27.61
C SER A 631 4.06 -5.72 -26.12
N ILE A 632 3.88 -6.96 -25.64
CA ILE A 632 4.28 -7.39 -24.29
C ILE A 632 5.68 -8.00 -24.40
N GLU A 633 6.66 -7.35 -23.79
CA GLU A 633 8.03 -7.86 -23.72
C GLU A 633 8.32 -8.28 -22.28
N LYS A 634 8.82 -9.52 -22.10
CA LYS A 634 9.13 -10.11 -20.78
C LYS A 634 10.59 -9.92 -20.46
N HIS A 635 10.90 -9.54 -19.22
CA HIS A 635 12.27 -9.34 -18.73
C HIS A 635 12.41 -10.05 -17.37
N GLY A 636 13.31 -11.02 -17.28
CA GLY A 636 13.44 -11.85 -16.10
C GLY A 636 14.37 -13.02 -16.35
N ASP A 637 15.21 -13.29 -15.36
CA ASP A 637 16.46 -14.02 -15.44
C ASP A 637 16.43 -15.39 -16.19
N PRO A 638 17.48 -15.68 -17.00
CA PRO A 638 18.61 -14.80 -17.38
C PRO A 638 18.35 -14.00 -18.68
N TYR A 639 17.09 -13.86 -19.10
CA TYR A 639 16.73 -13.39 -20.44
C TYR A 639 16.13 -11.98 -20.43
N PHE A 640 16.75 -11.09 -21.21
CA PHE A 640 16.29 -9.72 -21.43
C PHE A 640 15.77 -9.59 -22.86
N VAL A 641 14.51 -9.18 -23.00
CA VAL A 641 13.98 -8.64 -24.26
C VAL A 641 14.26 -7.13 -24.28
N THR A 642 14.64 -6.59 -25.42
CA THR A 642 14.91 -5.16 -25.65
C THR A 642 13.69 -4.50 -26.26
N LEU A 643 13.56 -3.17 -26.15
CA LEU A 643 12.37 -2.42 -26.61
C LEU A 643 12.06 -2.55 -28.12
N ASN A 644 13.01 -3.05 -28.92
CA ASN A 644 12.81 -3.33 -30.34
C ASN A 644 12.36 -4.78 -30.63
N GLY A 645 12.17 -5.61 -29.59
CA GLY A 645 11.77 -7.01 -29.64
C GLY A 645 12.93 -8.02 -29.75
N SER A 646 14.19 -7.58 -29.83
CA SER A 646 15.36 -8.47 -29.83
C SER A 646 15.67 -8.96 -28.42
N SER A 647 16.40 -10.06 -28.27
CA SER A 647 16.68 -10.63 -26.95
C SER A 647 18.11 -11.09 -26.73
N TYR A 648 18.58 -11.01 -25.49
CA TYR A 648 19.91 -11.44 -25.09
C TYR A 648 19.94 -11.95 -23.65
N THR A 649 20.99 -12.69 -23.30
CA THR A 649 21.22 -13.24 -21.96
C THR A 649 22.24 -12.37 -21.22
N PHE A 650 21.97 -12.06 -19.95
CA PHE A 650 22.91 -11.33 -19.09
C PHE A 650 22.88 -11.83 -17.66
N GLN A 651 24.00 -12.38 -17.19
CA GLN A 651 24.16 -12.97 -15.84
C GLN A 651 25.09 -12.12 -14.95
N GLY A 652 24.95 -10.79 -14.99
CA GLY A 652 25.71 -9.89 -14.12
C GLY A 652 25.21 -9.91 -12.67
N GLN A 653 26.10 -9.72 -11.70
CA GLN A 653 25.74 -9.53 -10.29
C GLN A 653 26.03 -8.09 -9.84
N GLY A 654 25.04 -7.49 -9.17
CA GLY A 654 25.10 -6.10 -8.71
C GLY A 654 23.90 -5.29 -9.18
N GLU A 655 24.07 -3.98 -9.23
CA GLU A 655 23.00 -3.06 -9.60
C GLU A 655 23.22 -2.44 -10.97
N TYR A 656 22.14 -2.31 -11.74
CA TYR A 656 22.18 -1.90 -13.14
C TYR A 656 21.03 -0.97 -13.48
N THR A 657 21.28 -0.07 -14.42
CA THR A 657 20.21 0.77 -15.01
C THR A 657 19.43 -0.07 -16.01
N LEU A 658 18.19 -0.42 -15.69
CA LEU A 658 17.30 -1.15 -16.59
C LEU A 658 16.82 -0.24 -17.71
N LEU A 659 16.30 0.94 -17.33
CA LEU A 659 15.76 1.93 -18.25
C LEU A 659 15.94 3.34 -17.67
N SER A 660 16.41 4.27 -18.50
CA SER A 660 16.48 5.71 -18.20
C SER A 660 15.72 6.49 -19.29
N LEU A 661 14.88 7.42 -18.85
CA LEU A 661 13.96 8.20 -19.68
C LEU A 661 14.21 9.71 -19.49
N PRO A 662 15.15 10.30 -20.25
CA PRO A 662 15.57 11.70 -20.07
C PRO A 662 14.43 12.73 -20.22
N GLU A 663 13.53 12.52 -21.18
CA GLU A 663 12.39 13.41 -21.46
C GLU A 663 11.36 13.50 -20.33
N PHE A 664 11.32 12.49 -19.46
CA PHE A 664 10.40 12.43 -18.33
C PHE A 664 11.13 12.80 -17.04
N ASN A 665 11.70 14.00 -17.02
CA ASN A 665 12.46 14.56 -15.90
C ASN A 665 13.66 13.70 -15.44
N GLY A 666 14.20 12.85 -16.32
CA GLY A 666 15.29 11.93 -15.97
C GLY A 666 14.85 10.80 -15.05
N GLN A 667 13.61 10.33 -15.21
CA GLN A 667 13.10 9.15 -14.53
C GLN A 667 13.94 7.92 -14.89
N GLU A 668 14.35 7.16 -13.87
CA GLU A 668 15.10 5.92 -14.06
C GLU A 668 14.47 4.75 -13.32
N VAL A 669 14.69 3.56 -13.87
CA VAL A 669 14.44 2.26 -13.25
C VAL A 669 15.76 1.52 -13.15
N GLN A 670 16.16 1.21 -11.91
CA GLN A 670 17.36 0.43 -11.62
C GLN A 670 16.96 -0.91 -11.01
N ILE A 671 17.73 -1.97 -11.29
CA ILE A 671 17.50 -3.33 -10.81
C ILE A 671 18.72 -3.84 -10.05
N ARG A 672 18.51 -4.75 -9.11
CA ARG A 672 19.55 -5.52 -8.44
C ARG A 672 19.46 -6.98 -8.87
N LEU A 673 20.56 -7.49 -9.43
CA LEU A 673 20.74 -8.87 -9.84
C LEU A 673 21.59 -9.61 -8.81
N ALA A 674 21.07 -10.72 -8.27
CA ALA A 674 21.76 -11.55 -7.29
C ALA A 674 21.39 -13.03 -7.42
N SER A 675 22.32 -13.92 -7.02
CA SER A 675 22.04 -15.35 -6.90
C SER A 675 21.35 -15.68 -5.58
N ASN A 676 20.45 -16.67 -5.60
CA ASN A 676 19.88 -17.21 -4.37
C ASN A 676 20.78 -18.35 -3.84
N ASP A 677 21.44 -18.14 -2.69
CA ASP A 677 22.51 -18.99 -2.16
C ASP A 677 22.06 -20.41 -1.74
N GLU A 678 20.75 -20.67 -1.62
CA GLU A 678 20.23 -21.99 -1.22
C GLU A 678 20.07 -23.00 -2.38
N ASN A 679 20.31 -22.60 -3.63
CA ASN A 679 20.10 -23.48 -4.80
C ASN A 679 21.39 -24.14 -5.32
N VAL A 680 21.29 -25.44 -5.62
CA VAL A 680 22.35 -26.25 -6.28
C VAL A 680 22.71 -25.71 -7.69
N ASN A 681 21.81 -24.96 -8.33
CA ASN A 681 22.05 -24.19 -9.54
C ASN A 681 21.98 -22.68 -9.21
N LYS A 682 23.12 -21.98 -9.29
CA LYS A 682 23.25 -20.54 -9.05
C LYS A 682 22.62 -19.70 -10.18
N THR A 683 21.30 -19.56 -10.21
CA THR A 683 20.59 -18.65 -11.14
C THR A 683 20.57 -17.21 -10.59
N VAL A 684 20.69 -16.18 -11.44
CA VAL A 684 20.92 -14.77 -11.04
C VAL A 684 19.71 -13.88 -11.37
N GLY A 685 18.79 -13.73 -10.43
CA GLY A 685 17.54 -13.04 -10.67
C GLY A 685 17.48 -11.59 -10.24
N ILE A 686 16.41 -10.90 -10.68
CA ILE A 686 16.06 -9.59 -10.17
C ILE A 686 15.49 -9.75 -8.76
N VAL A 687 16.25 -9.37 -7.73
CA VAL A 687 15.84 -9.47 -6.33
C VAL A 687 15.29 -8.15 -5.77
N ALA A 688 15.60 -7.04 -6.45
CA ALA A 688 15.12 -5.71 -6.08
C ALA A 688 15.06 -4.81 -7.31
N PHE A 689 14.17 -3.81 -7.27
CA PHE A 689 14.16 -2.73 -8.25
C PHE A 689 13.77 -1.40 -7.60
N VAL A 690 14.24 -0.29 -8.15
CA VAL A 690 13.94 1.05 -7.68
C VAL A 690 13.58 1.94 -8.85
N ILE A 691 12.55 2.76 -8.65
CA ILE A 691 12.04 3.72 -9.62
C ILE A 691 12.22 5.10 -9.01
N GLY A 692 12.89 6.03 -9.68
CA GLY A 692 13.07 7.36 -9.11
C GLY A 692 13.79 8.36 -10.00
N PHE A 693 14.09 9.50 -9.40
CA PHE A 693 14.79 10.62 -10.02
C PHE A 693 16.17 10.79 -9.39
N LEU A 694 17.22 10.75 -10.20
CA LEU A 694 18.58 10.94 -9.69
C LEU A 694 18.77 12.33 -9.05
N LYS A 695 18.14 13.37 -9.62
CA LYS A 695 18.31 14.76 -9.17
C LYS A 695 17.64 15.02 -7.82
N ASP A 696 16.39 14.57 -7.67
CA ASP A 696 15.56 14.90 -6.50
C ASP A 696 15.58 13.81 -5.43
N LYS A 697 16.24 12.67 -5.71
CA LYS A 697 16.30 11.47 -4.86
C LYS A 697 14.93 10.92 -4.39
N LYS A 698 13.85 11.35 -5.03
CA LYS A 698 12.53 10.75 -4.91
C LYS A 698 12.58 9.34 -5.48
N ARG A 699 12.17 8.35 -4.71
CA ARG A 699 12.27 6.95 -5.13
C ARG A 699 11.20 6.04 -4.53
N VAL A 700 10.83 5.02 -5.28
CA VAL A 700 10.08 3.87 -4.79
C VAL A 700 10.92 2.61 -5.01
N GLN A 701 11.32 1.97 -3.92
CA GLN A 701 12.16 0.76 -3.94
C GLN A 701 11.33 -0.45 -3.54
N PHE A 702 11.52 -1.55 -4.28
CA PHE A 702 10.96 -2.87 -4.05
C PHE A 702 12.09 -3.85 -3.79
N GLU A 703 11.96 -4.67 -2.76
CA GLU A 703 13.02 -5.60 -2.34
C GLU A 703 12.41 -6.92 -1.86
N LEU A 704 12.87 -8.04 -2.42
CA LEU A 704 12.49 -9.39 -2.03
C LEU A 704 13.51 -9.99 -1.09
N PHE A 705 13.02 -10.68 -0.07
CA PHE A 705 13.85 -11.42 0.88
C PHE A 705 13.76 -12.94 0.63
N PRO A 706 14.90 -13.65 0.49
CA PRO A 706 14.95 -15.02 -0.05
C PRO A 706 14.28 -16.14 0.75
N THR A 707 13.78 -15.87 1.96
CA THR A 707 13.31 -16.93 2.86
C THR A 707 11.78 -16.98 2.97
N HIS A 708 11.05 -15.95 2.53
CA HIS A 708 9.59 -15.84 2.79
C HIS A 708 8.78 -15.19 1.65
N GLN A 709 9.36 -14.98 0.46
CA GLN A 709 8.71 -14.16 -0.60
C GLN A 709 8.24 -12.79 -0.07
N HIS A 710 8.90 -12.29 0.97
CA HIS A 710 8.43 -11.09 1.64
C HIS A 710 8.88 -9.89 0.84
N LEU A 711 7.91 -9.09 0.43
CA LEU A 711 8.13 -7.87 -0.33
C LEU A 711 8.19 -6.66 0.59
N GLU A 712 9.30 -5.94 0.55
CA GLU A 712 9.38 -4.61 1.15
C GLU A 712 9.26 -3.53 0.08
N ILE A 713 8.37 -2.56 0.33
CA ILE A 713 8.22 -1.37 -0.51
C ILE A 713 8.59 -0.15 0.32
N ARG A 714 9.51 0.67 -0.18
CA ARG A 714 9.93 1.93 0.45
C ARG A 714 9.62 3.10 -0.46
N ILE A 715 8.98 4.12 0.07
CA ILE A 715 8.90 5.44 -0.57
C ILE A 715 9.94 6.32 0.12
N ASP A 716 10.94 6.75 -0.64
CA ASP A 716 12.15 7.45 -0.18
C ASP A 716 12.95 6.67 0.86
N THR A 717 12.63 6.85 2.15
CA THR A 717 13.20 6.09 3.27
C THR A 717 12.14 5.43 4.14
N ARG A 718 10.86 5.67 3.85
CA ARG A 718 9.73 5.18 4.64
C ARG A 718 9.26 3.83 4.10
N LEU A 719 9.34 2.79 4.92
CA LEU A 719 8.72 1.50 4.60
C LEU A 719 7.19 1.67 4.58
N ILE A 720 6.56 1.19 3.52
CA ILE A 720 5.13 1.29 3.29
C ILE A 720 4.41 0.04 3.72
N GLU A 721 3.27 0.26 4.34
CA GLU A 721 2.36 -0.83 4.66
C GLU A 721 1.52 -1.21 3.45
N LEU A 722 1.75 -2.43 2.96
CA LEU A 722 0.81 -3.09 2.07
C LEU A 722 -0.41 -3.49 2.90
N PRO A 723 -1.64 -3.13 2.47
CA PRO A 723 -2.83 -3.58 3.16
C PRO A 723 -2.94 -5.09 2.99
N HIS A 724 -3.54 -5.73 3.98
CA HIS A 724 -3.70 -7.18 4.01
C HIS A 724 -4.33 -7.69 2.72
N GLU A 725 -3.74 -8.77 2.21
CA GLU A 725 -4.00 -9.37 0.89
C GLU A 725 -5.42 -9.96 0.73
N GLU A 726 -6.21 -9.94 1.80
CA GLU A 726 -7.30 -10.90 2.00
C GLU A 726 -8.60 -10.57 1.26
N PHE A 727 -8.73 -9.38 0.66
CA PHE A 727 -9.94 -9.02 -0.10
C PHE A 727 -9.85 -9.36 -1.58
N GLY A 728 -8.67 -9.74 -2.10
CA GLY A 728 -8.51 -9.97 -3.54
C GLY A 728 -8.89 -8.74 -4.36
N VAL A 729 -8.56 -7.54 -3.87
CA VAL A 729 -8.87 -6.25 -4.51
C VAL A 729 -7.59 -5.56 -4.97
N SER A 730 -7.71 -4.69 -5.97
CA SER A 730 -6.57 -3.90 -6.39
C SER A 730 -6.33 -2.76 -5.39
N VAL A 731 -5.07 -2.40 -5.17
CA VAL A 731 -4.68 -1.44 -4.14
C VAL A 731 -3.73 -0.42 -4.74
N LEU A 732 -4.05 0.86 -4.56
CA LEU A 732 -3.11 1.93 -4.82
C LEU A 732 -1.99 1.91 -3.76
N ILE A 733 -0.75 1.71 -4.21
CA ILE A 733 0.44 1.68 -3.35
C ILE A 733 1.07 3.05 -3.26
N TYR A 734 1.18 3.73 -4.41
CA TYR A 734 1.76 5.06 -4.51
C TYR A 734 1.23 5.76 -5.76
N GLU A 735 1.02 7.07 -5.67
CA GLU A 735 0.68 7.93 -6.80
C GLU A 735 1.22 9.32 -6.55
N ASP A 736 2.04 9.79 -7.49
CA ASP A 736 2.39 11.18 -7.65
C ASP A 736 2.29 11.58 -9.13
N GLU A 737 2.80 12.77 -9.45
CA GLU A 737 2.81 13.32 -10.81
C GLU A 737 3.68 12.49 -11.79
N TYR A 738 4.53 11.57 -11.34
CA TYR A 738 5.45 10.85 -12.22
C TYR A 738 5.29 9.34 -12.23
N VAL A 739 4.79 8.78 -11.14
CA VAL A 739 4.75 7.33 -10.94
C VAL A 739 3.44 6.95 -10.25
N LYS A 740 2.76 5.98 -10.85
CA LYS A 740 1.57 5.35 -10.27
C LYS A 740 1.80 3.86 -10.13
N ILE A 741 1.65 3.35 -8.92
CA ILE A 741 1.88 1.96 -8.56
C ILE A 741 0.60 1.38 -7.97
N LYS A 742 0.07 0.34 -8.62
CA LYS A 742 -1.08 -0.40 -8.15
C LYS A 742 -0.73 -1.88 -7.99
N ARG A 743 -1.06 -2.48 -6.86
CA ARG A 743 -1.08 -3.94 -6.72
C ARG A 743 -2.41 -4.46 -7.24
N LYS A 744 -2.39 -5.46 -8.11
CA LYS A 744 -3.56 -6.13 -8.68
C LYS A 744 -3.98 -7.34 -7.84
N ILE A 745 -5.19 -7.81 -8.07
CA ILE A 745 -5.81 -8.98 -7.43
C ILE A 745 -4.91 -10.23 -7.54
N ASN A 746 -4.29 -10.43 -8.71
CA ASN A 746 -3.39 -11.55 -8.98
C ASN A 746 -1.99 -11.39 -8.33
N GLY A 747 -1.80 -10.39 -7.45
CA GLY A 747 -0.53 -10.10 -6.79
C GLY A 747 0.45 -9.25 -7.62
N ALA A 748 0.20 -9.03 -8.91
CA ALA A 748 1.08 -8.27 -9.79
C ALA A 748 1.07 -6.77 -9.46
N PHE A 749 2.21 -6.09 -9.56
CA PHE A 749 2.31 -4.64 -9.47
C PHE A 749 2.24 -4.03 -10.86
N LYS A 750 1.22 -3.21 -11.13
CA LYS A 750 1.13 -2.37 -12.32
C LYS A 750 1.76 -1.02 -11.99
N ILE A 751 2.90 -0.73 -12.61
CA ILE A 751 3.60 0.55 -12.55
C ILE A 751 3.33 1.31 -13.84
N SER A 752 2.91 2.56 -13.74
CA SER A 752 2.60 3.42 -14.87
C SER A 752 3.25 4.77 -14.66
N PHE A 753 3.79 5.33 -15.74
CA PHE A 753 4.40 6.66 -15.74
C PHE A 753 3.46 7.60 -16.48
N PRO A 754 2.71 8.47 -15.77
CA PRO A 754 1.77 9.39 -16.40
C PRO A 754 2.44 10.21 -17.51
N GLY A 755 1.78 10.31 -18.66
CA GLY A 755 2.27 11.07 -19.81
C GLY A 755 3.29 10.37 -20.71
N SER A 756 3.96 9.30 -20.28
CA SER A 756 4.98 8.63 -21.11
C SER A 756 4.47 7.48 -21.97
N HIS A 757 3.22 7.07 -21.77
CA HIS A 757 2.60 5.90 -22.41
C HIS A 757 3.40 4.60 -22.22
N PHE A 758 4.28 4.58 -21.22
CA PHE A 758 5.11 3.46 -20.85
C PHE A 758 4.63 2.88 -19.52
N ARG A 759 4.51 1.56 -19.45
CA ARG A 759 4.02 0.82 -18.27
C ARG A 759 4.89 -0.40 -18.02
N PHE A 760 5.10 -0.71 -16.74
CA PHE A 760 5.66 -1.98 -16.31
C PHE A 760 4.62 -2.78 -15.53
N ARG A 761 4.70 -4.10 -15.65
CA ARG A 761 4.10 -5.04 -14.72
C ARG A 761 5.23 -5.79 -14.02
N ALA A 762 5.28 -5.73 -12.69
CA ALA A 762 6.18 -6.55 -11.90
C ALA A 762 5.40 -7.69 -11.24
N THR A 763 5.86 -8.92 -11.39
CA THR A 763 5.31 -10.12 -10.75
C THR A 763 6.39 -10.83 -9.97
N ILE A 764 6.05 -11.35 -8.78
CA ILE A 764 6.97 -12.17 -7.99
C ILE A 764 6.86 -13.61 -8.49
N ARG A 765 7.99 -14.21 -8.87
CA ARG A 765 8.09 -15.61 -9.29
C ARG A 765 8.29 -16.48 -8.03
N PRO A 766 7.29 -17.27 -7.60
CA PRO A 766 7.34 -17.97 -6.32
C PRO A 766 8.42 -19.05 -6.21
N THR A 767 8.90 -19.57 -7.35
CA THR A 767 9.87 -20.68 -7.36
C THR A 767 11.30 -20.25 -7.07
N TYR A 768 11.64 -18.96 -7.25
CA TYR A 768 13.03 -18.48 -7.18
C TYR A 768 13.18 -17.15 -6.41
N ASP A 769 12.09 -16.58 -5.88
CA ASP A 769 12.06 -15.29 -5.20
C ASP A 769 12.63 -14.14 -6.05
N PHE A 770 12.31 -14.15 -7.35
CA PHE A 770 12.70 -13.14 -8.31
C PHE A 770 11.52 -12.32 -8.80
N PHE A 771 11.79 -11.09 -9.24
CA PHE A 771 10.86 -10.32 -10.03
C PHE A 771 10.95 -10.66 -11.51
N ASP A 772 9.78 -10.84 -12.11
CA ASP A 772 9.57 -10.75 -13.55
C ASP A 772 9.01 -9.36 -13.86
N LEU A 773 9.71 -8.61 -14.71
CA LEU A 773 9.29 -7.28 -15.17
C LEU A 773 8.81 -7.40 -16.62
N GLU A 774 7.57 -7.03 -16.90
CA GLU A 774 7.01 -6.99 -18.26
C GLU A 774 6.76 -5.55 -18.68
N THR A 775 7.25 -5.14 -19.85
CA THR A 775 6.96 -3.81 -20.41
C THR A 775 5.71 -3.86 -21.29
N LEU A 776 4.89 -2.81 -21.20
CA LEU A 776 3.79 -2.54 -22.13
C LEU A 776 4.01 -1.15 -22.73
N LEU A 777 4.11 -1.10 -24.06
CA LEU A 777 4.48 0.10 -24.81
C LEU A 777 3.53 0.40 -25.97
N GLU A 778 3.05 1.64 -26.04
CA GLU A 778 2.40 2.20 -27.24
C GLU A 778 3.46 2.70 -28.24
N ARG A 779 3.94 1.81 -29.13
CA ARG A 779 5.10 2.05 -30.02
C ARG A 779 5.01 3.35 -30.82
N GLU A 780 3.85 3.67 -31.40
CA GLU A 780 3.67 4.89 -32.22
C GLU A 780 3.86 6.19 -31.42
N LYS A 781 3.49 6.20 -30.14
CA LYS A 781 3.64 7.37 -29.28
C LYS A 781 5.04 7.44 -28.67
N PHE A 782 5.61 6.29 -28.29
CA PHE A 782 6.98 6.22 -27.79
C PHE A 782 8.02 6.61 -28.84
N ASN A 783 7.74 6.37 -30.14
CA ASN A 783 8.59 6.83 -31.23
C ASN A 783 8.59 8.36 -31.43
N LYS A 784 7.70 9.09 -30.77
CA LYS A 784 7.66 10.57 -30.83
C LYS A 784 8.54 11.23 -29.77
N LEU A 785 9.26 10.45 -28.96
CA LEU A 785 10.23 10.98 -28.01
C LEU A 785 11.37 11.69 -28.76
N SER A 786 11.71 12.87 -28.26
CA SER A 786 12.76 13.77 -28.74
C SER A 786 14.17 13.27 -28.40
N THR A 787 14.30 12.36 -27.43
CA THR A 787 15.52 11.82 -26.83
C THR A 787 15.41 10.31 -26.70
N PRO A 788 16.48 9.55 -27.00
CA PRO A 788 16.45 8.10 -26.89
C PRO A 788 16.45 7.67 -25.42
N SER A 789 15.81 6.53 -25.15
CA SER A 789 15.95 5.82 -23.87
C SER A 789 17.28 5.09 -23.78
N TYR A 790 17.72 4.81 -22.56
CA TYR A 790 18.99 4.13 -22.29
C TYR A 790 18.84 3.05 -21.22
N GLY A 791 19.87 2.22 -21.02
CA GLY A 791 19.86 1.10 -20.05
C GLY A 791 19.87 -0.26 -20.74
N LEU A 792 19.74 -1.32 -19.94
CA LEU A 792 19.72 -2.71 -20.42
C LEU A 792 18.63 -3.02 -21.46
N LEU A 793 17.53 -2.25 -21.49
CA LEU A 793 16.47 -2.42 -22.48
C LEU A 793 16.71 -1.67 -23.80
N GLY A 794 17.68 -0.76 -23.84
CA GLY A 794 17.98 0.07 -25.01
C GLY A 794 16.86 1.05 -25.40
N ASP A 795 16.77 1.33 -26.70
CA ASP A 795 15.71 2.13 -27.33
C ASP A 795 15.01 1.35 -28.46
N LEU A 796 14.06 1.98 -29.17
CA LEU A 796 13.35 1.37 -30.31
C LEU A 796 14.29 0.98 -31.47
N TYR A 797 15.54 1.47 -31.48
CA TYR A 797 16.56 1.14 -32.46
C TYR A 797 17.58 0.10 -31.94
N GLY A 798 17.40 -0.40 -30.71
CA GLY A 798 18.19 -1.47 -30.11
C GLY A 798 19.12 -1.00 -29.00
N LEU A 799 20.16 -1.79 -28.75
CA LEU A 799 21.09 -1.59 -27.64
C LEU A 799 22.13 -0.51 -27.99
N MET A 800 22.43 0.36 -27.02
CA MET A 800 23.40 1.43 -27.13
C MET A 800 24.20 1.54 -25.84
N TYR A 801 25.53 1.65 -25.91
CA TYR A 801 26.41 1.88 -24.77
C TYR A 801 26.21 3.29 -24.18
N PRO A 802 26.64 3.54 -22.93
CA PRO A 802 26.61 4.89 -22.33
C PRO A 802 27.37 5.95 -23.13
N ASN A 803 28.35 5.56 -23.95
CA ASN A 803 29.12 6.45 -24.83
C ASN A 803 28.41 6.76 -26.17
N GLY A 804 27.21 6.22 -26.41
CA GLY A 804 26.43 6.40 -27.64
C GLY A 804 26.70 5.37 -28.75
N THR A 805 27.61 4.41 -28.54
CA THR A 805 27.91 3.37 -29.55
C THR A 805 26.82 2.31 -29.57
N ARG A 806 26.26 1.99 -30.75
CA ARG A 806 25.23 0.94 -30.89
C ARG A 806 25.85 -0.45 -31.04
N ILE A 807 25.14 -1.46 -30.55
CA ILE A 807 25.51 -2.87 -30.68
C ILE A 807 24.38 -3.65 -31.36
N LEU A 808 24.75 -4.50 -32.31
CA LEU A 808 23.84 -5.40 -33.02
C LEU A 808 23.89 -6.76 -32.36
N ILE A 809 22.79 -7.18 -31.72
CA ILE A 809 22.72 -8.44 -30.96
C ILE A 809 23.09 -9.65 -31.84
N ASN A 810 22.58 -9.70 -33.07
CA ASN A 810 22.81 -10.83 -33.99
C ASN A 810 24.28 -10.98 -34.45
N GLU A 811 25.08 -9.92 -34.32
CA GLU A 811 26.50 -9.90 -34.72
C GLU A 811 27.45 -9.98 -33.52
N SER A 812 26.91 -10.05 -32.30
CA SER A 812 27.65 -10.01 -31.05
C SER A 812 27.76 -11.39 -30.40
N ASN A 813 28.90 -11.68 -29.78
CA ASN A 813 29.06 -12.88 -28.96
C ASN A 813 28.64 -12.62 -27.50
N GLU A 814 28.57 -13.69 -26.69
CA GLU A 814 28.18 -13.60 -25.28
C GLU A 814 29.08 -12.64 -24.47
N ASN A 815 30.39 -12.61 -24.76
CA ASN A 815 31.32 -11.70 -24.07
C ASN A 815 30.99 -10.23 -24.36
N THR A 816 30.72 -9.88 -25.62
CA THR A 816 30.36 -8.50 -25.99
C THR A 816 29.03 -8.08 -25.38
N LEU A 817 28.05 -8.99 -25.31
CA LEU A 817 26.76 -8.73 -24.66
C LEU A 817 26.89 -8.63 -23.13
N PHE A 818 27.80 -9.40 -22.54
CA PHE A 818 28.15 -9.29 -21.13
C PHE A 818 28.84 -7.96 -20.82
N GLU A 819 29.84 -7.55 -21.62
CA GLU A 819 30.50 -6.25 -21.51
C GLU A 819 29.50 -5.08 -21.67
N TYR A 820 28.56 -5.21 -22.61
CA TYR A 820 27.45 -4.29 -22.75
C TYR A 820 26.62 -4.19 -21.47
N GLY A 821 26.16 -5.30 -20.91
CA GLY A 821 25.39 -5.30 -19.67
C GLY A 821 26.19 -4.71 -18.50
N GLN A 822 27.48 -5.03 -18.40
CA GLN A 822 28.38 -4.47 -17.38
C GLN A 822 28.59 -2.96 -17.52
N SER A 823 28.49 -2.40 -18.72
CA SER A 823 28.60 -0.95 -18.93
C SER A 823 27.47 -0.14 -18.28
N TRP A 824 26.34 -0.79 -17.96
CA TRP A 824 25.18 -0.19 -17.31
C TRP A 824 25.18 -0.32 -15.78
N ARG A 825 26.29 -0.77 -15.19
CA ARG A 825 26.44 -0.93 -13.75
C ARG A 825 26.30 0.41 -13.03
N VAL A 826 25.51 0.41 -11.98
CA VAL A 826 25.24 1.57 -11.15
C VAL A 826 26.39 1.82 -10.17
N SER A 827 26.84 3.07 -10.07
CA SER A 827 27.84 3.52 -9.10
C SER A 827 27.19 4.01 -7.81
N ARG A 828 27.94 4.11 -6.71
CA ARG A 828 27.44 4.68 -5.44
C ARG A 828 26.82 6.07 -5.60
N ASN A 829 27.35 6.91 -6.49
CA ASN A 829 26.85 8.28 -6.68
C ASN A 829 25.61 8.36 -7.58
N THR A 830 25.36 7.32 -8.38
CA THR A 830 24.23 7.22 -9.30
C THR A 830 23.21 6.18 -8.84
N SER A 831 23.37 5.60 -7.65
CA SER A 831 22.42 4.62 -7.12
C SER A 831 21.19 5.33 -6.57
N LEU A 832 20.04 4.89 -7.08
CA LEU A 832 18.76 5.22 -6.49
C LEU A 832 18.42 4.32 -5.32
N PHE A 833 19.11 3.19 -5.13
CA PHE A 833 18.83 2.31 -4.00
C PHE A 833 19.12 3.02 -2.68
N TYR A 834 18.21 2.82 -1.73
CA TYR A 834 18.43 3.17 -0.35
C TYR A 834 19.20 2.04 0.34
N TYR A 835 20.27 2.42 1.02
CA TYR A 835 21.05 1.55 1.87
C TYR A 835 21.07 2.12 3.27
N LEU A 836 21.16 1.24 4.25
CA LEU A 836 21.38 1.62 5.63
C LEU A 836 22.83 2.09 5.78
N ASN A 837 23.09 3.03 6.69
CA ASN A 837 24.37 3.75 6.75
C ASN A 837 25.63 2.87 6.98
N ASP A 838 25.49 1.56 7.21
CA ASP A 838 26.60 0.58 7.18
C ASP A 838 26.52 -0.48 6.06
N ASP A 839 25.39 -0.61 5.33
CA ASP A 839 25.27 -1.50 4.15
C ASP A 839 26.04 -0.98 2.95
N ILE A 840 26.27 0.34 2.87
CA ILE A 840 26.92 0.94 1.72
C ILE A 840 28.35 0.43 1.57
N ASN A 841 29.04 0.13 2.66
CA ASN A 841 30.39 -0.42 2.60
C ASN A 841 30.35 -1.94 2.40
N HIS A 842 29.46 -2.66 3.10
CA HIS A 842 29.41 -4.12 3.05
C HIS A 842 28.85 -4.68 1.73
N GLN A 843 27.76 -4.11 1.19
CA GLN A 843 27.20 -4.60 -0.09
C GLN A 843 28.10 -4.25 -1.27
N PHE A 844 28.58 -3.01 -1.38
CA PHE A 844 29.53 -2.64 -2.44
C PHE A 844 30.86 -3.39 -2.30
N SER A 845 31.37 -3.64 -1.09
CA SER A 845 32.59 -4.45 -0.91
C SER A 845 32.38 -5.90 -1.29
N VAL A 846 31.23 -6.51 -0.99
CA VAL A 846 30.90 -7.88 -1.42
C VAL A 846 30.81 -7.96 -2.96
N PHE A 847 30.19 -6.98 -3.60
CA PHE A 847 30.12 -6.91 -5.07
C PHE A 847 31.46 -6.59 -5.75
N GLU A 848 32.39 -5.91 -5.06
CA GLU A 848 33.76 -5.68 -5.52
C GLU A 848 34.65 -6.93 -5.31
N GLN A 849 34.52 -7.62 -4.17
CA GLN A 849 35.22 -8.88 -3.87
C GLN A 849 34.82 -10.02 -4.81
N ASN A 850 33.52 -10.17 -5.11
CA ASN A 850 33.05 -11.15 -6.10
C ASN A 850 33.59 -10.86 -7.50
N LEU A 851 33.86 -9.59 -7.85
CA LEU A 851 34.49 -9.24 -9.12
C LEU A 851 35.93 -9.74 -9.20
N GLU A 852 36.68 -9.65 -8.10
CA GLU A 852 38.05 -10.18 -8.05
C GLU A 852 38.08 -11.72 -8.15
N GLU A 853 37.11 -12.42 -7.54
CA GLU A 853 36.99 -13.88 -7.67
C GLU A 853 36.51 -14.32 -9.06
N THR A 854 35.56 -13.59 -9.66
CA THR A 854 35.06 -13.89 -11.00
C THR A 854 36.12 -13.60 -12.07
N ASN A 855 36.84 -12.48 -11.97
CA ASN A 855 37.98 -12.16 -12.84
C ASN A 855 39.13 -13.16 -12.68
N LYS A 856 39.36 -13.69 -11.47
CA LYS A 856 40.31 -14.79 -11.25
C LYS A 856 39.85 -16.08 -11.96
N MET A 857 38.56 -16.41 -11.95
CA MET A 857 38.03 -17.56 -12.70
C MET A 857 38.12 -17.38 -14.23
N THR A 858 37.88 -16.17 -14.76
CA THR A 858 38.01 -15.91 -16.21
C THR A 858 39.48 -15.91 -16.66
N LEU A 859 40.41 -15.42 -15.82
CA LEU A 859 41.86 -15.50 -16.05
C LEU A 859 42.40 -16.93 -15.99
N VAL A 860 41.80 -17.80 -15.16
CA VAL A 860 42.15 -19.23 -15.10
C VAL A 860 41.63 -19.97 -16.34
N GLN A 861 40.43 -19.65 -16.86
CA GLN A 861 39.94 -20.23 -18.11
C GLN A 861 40.66 -19.71 -19.37
N SER A 862 41.12 -18.44 -19.40
CA SER A 862 41.88 -17.92 -20.55
C SER A 862 43.30 -18.47 -20.63
N ASN A 863 43.88 -18.90 -19.51
CA ASN A 863 45.22 -19.51 -19.48
C ASN A 863 45.22 -21.02 -19.78
N CYS A 864 44.06 -21.64 -19.97
CA CYS A 864 43.95 -23.05 -20.37
C CYS A 864 43.79 -23.27 -21.89
N ASN A 865 43.75 -22.21 -22.71
CA ASN A 865 43.54 -22.32 -24.16
C ASN A 865 44.74 -21.96 -25.04
N ASN A 866 45.92 -21.70 -24.45
CA ASN A 866 47.16 -21.50 -25.20
C ASN A 866 48.30 -22.26 -24.51
N ASP A 867 48.47 -23.54 -24.84
CA ASP A 867 49.78 -24.07 -25.26
C ASP A 867 49.68 -25.54 -25.69
N LEU A 868 50.26 -25.80 -26.87
CA LEU A 868 50.40 -27.11 -27.47
C LEU A 868 51.54 -27.89 -26.78
N LEU A 869 51.24 -29.15 -26.42
CA LEU A 869 52.14 -30.31 -26.36
C LEU A 869 53.42 -30.17 -25.51
N GLN A 870 53.34 -30.48 -24.21
CA GLN A 870 54.11 -31.52 -23.53
C GLN A 870 53.78 -31.56 -22.02
N GLU A 871 53.70 -32.77 -21.47
CA GLU A 871 53.59 -33.15 -20.04
C GLU A 871 52.19 -33.04 -19.38
N GLN A 872 51.43 -34.14 -19.51
CA GLN A 872 50.42 -34.56 -18.54
C GLN A 872 51.10 -35.04 -17.26
N GLU A 873 50.95 -34.31 -16.15
CA GLU A 873 50.81 -34.84 -14.78
C GLU A 873 50.76 -33.66 -13.78
N HIS A 874 49.56 -33.34 -13.26
CA HIS A 874 49.26 -32.80 -11.91
C HIS A 874 47.97 -31.96 -11.93
N CYS A 875 46.81 -32.62 -11.83
CA CYS A 875 45.58 -32.04 -11.26
C CYS A 875 44.60 -33.18 -10.93
N THR A 876 44.87 -33.90 -9.85
CA THR A 876 43.86 -34.68 -9.11
C THR A 876 44.31 -34.79 -7.66
N GLN A 877 43.75 -33.97 -6.79
CA GLN A 877 43.48 -34.27 -5.38
C GLN A 877 42.67 -33.13 -4.78
N ASP A 878 41.38 -33.42 -4.50
CA ASP A 878 40.64 -33.03 -3.29
C ASP A 878 39.12 -33.02 -3.53
N ILE A 879 38.53 -34.20 -3.79
CA ILE A 879 37.14 -34.52 -3.37
C ILE A 879 37.07 -36.04 -3.11
N SER A 880 37.26 -36.45 -1.86
CA SER A 880 36.69 -37.71 -1.36
C SER A 880 36.70 -37.71 0.17
N GLN A 881 35.54 -37.44 0.78
CA GLN A 881 35.13 -38.13 2.01
C GLN A 881 33.68 -37.82 2.39
N ILE A 882 32.97 -38.91 2.72
CA ILE A 882 31.69 -39.05 3.43
C ILE A 882 30.44 -38.97 2.55
N ASP A 883 29.51 -39.92 2.58
CA ASP A 883 29.53 -41.37 2.72
C ASP A 883 28.13 -41.81 2.28
N SER A 884 28.07 -42.89 1.54
CA SER A 884 26.83 -43.56 1.11
C SER A 884 26.26 -44.37 2.28
N ASN A 885 24.94 -44.30 2.52
CA ASN A 885 24.10 -45.45 2.94
C ASN A 885 22.62 -45.06 3.05
N GLU A 886 21.83 -45.47 2.05
CA GLU A 886 20.70 -46.42 2.15
C GLU A 886 19.68 -46.15 1.04
N LEU A 887 19.75 -47.05 0.05
CA LEU A 887 18.68 -47.33 -0.90
C LEU A 887 17.60 -48.15 -0.16
N ASN A 888 16.34 -47.78 -0.33
CA ASN A 888 15.27 -48.75 -0.49
C ASN A 888 14.25 -48.21 -1.49
N GLU A 889 14.11 -48.95 -2.59
CA GLU A 889 13.09 -48.84 -3.62
C GLU A 889 11.72 -49.25 -3.06
N ASP A 890 10.66 -48.53 -3.42
CA ASP A 890 9.52 -49.11 -4.14
C ASP A 890 8.39 -48.07 -4.39
N ASN A 891 7.96 -47.97 -5.65
CA ASN A 891 6.61 -47.66 -6.17
C ASN A 891 5.96 -46.29 -5.79
N SER A 892 5.35 -45.51 -6.67
CA SER A 892 4.85 -45.71 -8.03
C SER A 892 4.30 -44.38 -8.58
N HIS A 893 4.64 -44.09 -9.84
CA HIS A 893 3.76 -43.68 -10.96
C HIS A 893 2.76 -42.51 -10.88
N ASP A 894 2.87 -41.69 -11.94
CA ASP A 894 1.83 -40.98 -12.73
C ASP A 894 1.35 -39.61 -12.19
N LEU A 895 1.47 -38.47 -12.90
CA LEU A 895 1.20 -38.18 -14.31
C LEU A 895 2.06 -37.01 -14.86
N TYR A 896 2.84 -37.29 -15.91
CA TYR A 896 3.21 -36.34 -16.96
C TYR A 896 2.87 -37.02 -18.29
N ARG A 897 2.07 -36.38 -19.13
CA ARG A 897 2.03 -36.69 -20.57
C ARG A 897 1.83 -35.41 -21.36
N SER A 898 2.90 -35.05 -22.06
CA SER A 898 2.95 -34.15 -23.21
C SER A 898 2.07 -34.65 -24.35
N ASP A 899 1.75 -33.78 -25.30
CA ASP A 899 1.97 -34.11 -26.71
C ASP A 899 2.12 -32.83 -27.58
N GLN A 900 3.25 -32.79 -28.29
CA GLN A 900 3.52 -32.02 -29.51
C GLN A 900 3.35 -32.93 -30.73
N HIS A 901 3.00 -32.34 -31.88
CA HIS A 901 3.19 -32.73 -33.30
C HIS A 901 1.89 -32.68 -34.12
N HIS A 902 1.83 -32.32 -35.42
CA HIS A 902 2.66 -31.53 -36.36
C HIS A 902 1.90 -31.51 -37.72
N TRP A 903 2.01 -30.41 -38.46
CA TRP A 903 1.89 -30.17 -39.92
C TRP A 903 0.68 -30.64 -40.76
N GLU A 904 0.15 -29.72 -41.58
CA GLU A 904 0.30 -29.78 -43.04
C GLU A 904 0.10 -28.43 -43.76
N SER A 905 0.61 -28.39 -44.98
CA SER A 905 1.07 -27.29 -45.84
C SER A 905 0.01 -26.42 -46.55
N LEU A 906 0.39 -25.18 -46.91
CA LEU A 906 0.02 -24.57 -48.20
C LEU A 906 1.07 -23.54 -48.67
N THR A 907 1.63 -23.81 -49.84
CA THR A 907 2.69 -23.07 -50.53
C THR A 907 2.17 -22.08 -51.58
N VAL A 908 2.81 -20.90 -51.61
CA VAL A 908 3.18 -20.05 -52.78
C VAL A 908 2.08 -19.33 -53.57
N THR A 909 2.14 -17.99 -53.60
CA THR A 909 2.36 -17.24 -54.87
C THR A 909 3.07 -15.90 -54.61
N ILE A 910 4.23 -15.73 -55.24
CA ILE A 910 4.96 -14.47 -55.41
C ILE A 910 4.34 -13.74 -56.61
N ALA A 911 4.02 -12.47 -56.48
CA ALA A 911 3.79 -11.57 -57.61
C ALA A 911 4.55 -10.27 -57.38
N ALA A 912 5.51 -10.02 -58.28
CA ALA A 912 6.23 -8.77 -58.43
C ALA A 912 5.48 -7.82 -59.39
N ASP A 913 5.90 -6.55 -59.36
CA ASP A 913 5.65 -5.45 -60.28
C ASP A 913 4.30 -4.69 -60.18
N VAL A 914 4.36 -3.38 -59.87
CA VAL A 914 4.50 -2.29 -60.87
C VAL A 914 4.45 -0.91 -60.16
N ILE A 915 5.46 -0.08 -60.43
CA ILE A 915 5.57 1.35 -60.14
C ILE A 915 4.56 2.16 -60.98
N PRO A 916 4.00 3.27 -60.46
CA PRO A 916 4.23 4.54 -61.15
C PRO A 916 4.59 5.71 -60.21
N GLN A 917 5.57 6.48 -60.67
CA GLN A 917 5.93 7.82 -60.21
C GLN A 917 4.85 8.89 -60.50
N LYS A 918 5.04 10.04 -59.83
CA LYS A 918 4.52 11.42 -60.06
C LYS A 918 3.20 11.73 -59.34
N LYS A 919 3.04 12.86 -58.63
CA LYS A 919 3.56 14.21 -58.87
C LYS A 919 3.56 15.06 -57.59
N SER A 920 4.50 15.98 -57.56
CA SER A 920 4.68 17.14 -56.67
C SER A 920 3.46 18.04 -56.50
N ASN A 921 3.38 18.71 -55.34
CA ASN A 921 3.21 20.18 -55.18
C ASN A 921 3.33 20.55 -53.68
N SER A 922 4.43 21.18 -53.26
CA SER A 922 4.54 22.62 -52.91
C SER A 922 3.64 23.03 -51.73
N ALA A 923 4.16 23.06 -50.50
CA ALA A 923 4.83 24.20 -49.87
C ALA A 923 3.87 25.30 -49.40
N ILE A 924 3.66 25.41 -48.08
CA ILE A 924 3.56 26.72 -47.38
C ILE A 924 4.20 26.55 -45.99
N HIS A 925 5.34 27.20 -45.81
CA HIS A 925 5.96 27.49 -44.51
C HIS A 925 5.12 28.53 -43.77
N TYR A 926 4.84 28.30 -42.49
CA TYR A 926 4.67 29.39 -41.52
C TYR A 926 5.59 29.14 -40.34
N THR A 927 6.64 29.96 -40.28
CA THR A 927 7.48 30.20 -39.12
C THR A 927 6.74 31.12 -38.16
N TYR A 928 6.53 30.71 -36.90
CA TYR A 928 6.39 31.65 -35.80
C TYR A 928 7.15 31.16 -34.57
N SER A 929 8.04 32.04 -34.12
CA SER A 929 8.98 31.86 -33.03
C SER A 929 8.30 31.94 -31.66
N TYR A 930 8.74 31.08 -30.76
CA TYR A 930 8.59 31.25 -29.32
C TYR A 930 9.31 32.52 -28.85
N SER A 931 8.59 33.45 -28.23
CA SER A 931 9.11 34.27 -27.13
C SER A 931 7.99 35.08 -26.46
N ASN A 932 7.95 34.95 -25.13
CA ASN A 932 7.29 35.82 -24.15
C ASN A 932 5.78 35.63 -23.92
N LEU A 933 5.45 34.47 -23.34
CA LEU A 933 4.53 34.40 -22.21
C LEU A 933 5.03 35.35 -21.11
N PHE A 934 4.25 36.36 -20.76
CA PHE A 934 3.94 36.83 -19.40
C PHE A 934 3.22 38.17 -19.53
N ILE A 935 2.14 38.34 -18.76
CA ILE A 935 1.32 39.56 -18.62
C ILE A 935 0.18 39.67 -19.66
N LEU A 936 -0.98 39.09 -19.32
CA LEU A 936 -2.34 39.67 -19.45
C LEU A 936 -3.39 38.54 -19.43
N PHE A 937 -3.71 38.02 -18.23
CA PHE A 937 -4.98 37.32 -17.98
C PHE A 937 -5.40 37.52 -16.51
N LEU A 938 -5.52 38.80 -16.15
CA LEU A 938 -6.39 39.29 -15.09
C LEU A 938 -7.45 40.11 -15.82
N TYR A 939 -8.73 39.87 -15.52
CA TYR A 939 -9.94 40.26 -16.26
C TYR A 939 -10.40 39.26 -17.32
N PHE A 940 -11.10 38.21 -16.89
CA PHE A 940 -12.42 37.84 -17.41
C PHE A 940 -13.01 36.76 -16.48
N PHE A 941 -13.42 37.19 -15.28
CA PHE A 941 -14.51 36.56 -14.54
C PHE A 941 -15.67 37.57 -14.58
N LEU A 942 -16.52 37.40 -15.58
CA LEU A 942 -17.92 37.80 -15.61
C LEU A 942 -18.66 36.77 -16.46
#